data_AF-A0A246TL04-F1
#
_entry.id   AF-A0A246TL04-F1
#
_cell.length_a   1.000
_cell.length_b   1.000
_cell.length_c   1.000
_cell.angle_alpha   90.00
_cell.angle_beta   90.00
_cell.angle_gamma   90.00
#
_symmetry.space_group_name_H-M   'P 1'
#
loop_
_entity.id
_entity.type
_entity.pdbx_description
1 polymer ?
#
loop_
_entity_poly.entity_id
_entity_poly.type
_entity_poly.pdbx_seq_one_letter_code
_entity_poly.pdbx_strand_id
1 'polypeptide(L)'
;MVTAPKPAISFLIPAFNAAATLEDCLGSLKNQTVTSWQAVVVDDGSRDETWEVLESLAGADSRITIHRQPNAGAAAARNAAAELALAPLLCMLDADDWLDPTFIASMMPVAKDQSQPVIAHCSYRRVTSDGRMLKIEDAPDLMGDRAIQELSSFCALAIHTAVFPRSLFKQVGGMDAALQTCEDWDLWLRMALAGARFERVGKCLAFYRMKAGSLSADPIKMVRDAVFVTKRAEALQSERGLPTQHEDAAWLTPALSQLRMLVWVASANLCPEADLAKLAELLPEFPDASGSEDLMALVILHGLRTGRLVQNTADLIDVIDSWAPAVSHLLSLIERHSLPGTARKIEQLLAWRLSSEAVSRSFKLGRVQTAGVDVKRLARITKAAEADTLLFQLSAGQEHVGTHVGPLWGDLSVGAQVHLIVREMYAGDRLPTPMTFAYARRWSSEALRNYRGFLGILRRGGRRRGRLSRLVRSTRENALVKSSADGGKNNGPSFSKAEPGSEPLHNAVAAEHREKQTGKEAVPSEAISKEEYWERVFERPDPWNYLSIYEQVKYEQTLSLVPDDIGKALELACAEGIFSAKLAQKVGMLTATDISRRAIERASERCRESRNAEFRVLDFAGDDIPGGQDLIVCSEVLYYMDDEAVLERVCRKIAAALKPDGYLITAHAHLRRDEPDRTGFDWSNPFGIGTIRKVLSNLPELTLEETIETELYAIHRFRKRETSAHTMRVEKHGVPLETDVAKHIIWGPAGVDRQAAWSNETTMSIPVLMYHRISGDGPDRLRRYRIAPDIFRQQMQFLRRQGYYTLTTHVLAQLLRAGKPIQGRPVVLTFDDAYVDFLTHASPILAENGFGADVFVVTDKVGGRSDWDASYGEPAPLMSWQDIEDLHRQGIRFGSHLASHRPASALDNRTLLTEAVLSRNTLENRLGAAATSIALPYGSTDFRVPGILAEAGYEIGFTTKPAKAEFSDKLLSLPRLEVRGDLPIKAFAEMMGQPDAFIG
;
A
#
# COMPACT_ATOMS: atom_id res chain seq x y z
N MET A 1 -27.00 16.24 66.53
CA MET A 1 -27.27 16.33 65.08
C MET A 1 -26.64 15.11 64.44
N VAL A 2 -27.47 14.12 64.04
CA VAL A 2 -26.99 13.01 63.22
C VAL A 2 -26.90 13.55 61.80
N THR A 3 -25.69 13.78 61.29
CA THR A 3 -25.48 14.16 59.89
C THR A 3 -25.95 12.99 59.03
N ALA A 4 -26.93 13.22 58.17
CA ALA A 4 -27.35 12.22 57.19
C ALA A 4 -26.11 11.77 56.39
N PRO A 5 -25.88 10.46 56.21
CA PRO A 5 -24.70 9.97 55.52
C PRO A 5 -24.68 10.50 54.08
N LYS A 6 -23.58 11.15 53.70
CA LYS A 6 -23.39 11.72 52.36
C LYS A 6 -23.50 10.60 51.31
N PRO A 7 -24.33 10.75 50.26
CA PRO A 7 -24.47 9.72 49.23
C PRO A 7 -23.15 9.50 48.49
N ALA A 8 -22.88 8.25 48.10
CA ALA A 8 -21.66 7.91 47.37
C ALA A 8 -21.77 8.24 45.87
N ILE A 9 -22.99 8.20 45.32
CA ILE A 9 -23.31 8.52 43.92
C ILE A 9 -24.64 9.29 43.85
N SER A 10 -24.73 10.29 42.96
CA SER A 10 -25.96 11.02 42.66
C SER A 10 -26.38 10.75 41.22
N PHE A 11 -27.63 10.35 41.02
CA PHE A 11 -28.25 10.14 39.71
C PHE A 11 -28.92 11.43 39.24
N LEU A 12 -28.60 11.90 38.04
CA LEU A 12 -29.14 13.11 37.43
C LEU A 12 -30.23 12.72 36.44
N ILE A 13 -31.49 12.97 36.80
CA ILE A 13 -32.67 12.45 36.08
C ILE A 13 -33.52 13.62 35.57
N PRO A 14 -33.49 13.94 34.27
CA PRO A 14 -34.47 14.84 33.68
C PRO A 14 -35.80 14.12 33.47
N ALA A 15 -36.92 14.76 33.81
CA ALA A 15 -38.25 14.23 33.61
C ALA A 15 -39.10 15.23 32.82
N PHE A 16 -39.66 14.80 31.69
CA PHE A 16 -40.65 15.56 30.93
C PHE A 16 -41.70 14.61 30.38
N ASN A 17 -42.93 14.70 30.88
CA ASN A 17 -44.02 13.78 30.55
C ASN A 17 -43.65 12.29 30.73
N ALA A 18 -43.12 11.96 31.90
CA ALA A 18 -42.55 10.66 32.25
C ALA A 18 -43.36 9.90 33.32
N ALA A 19 -44.61 10.30 33.59
CA ALA A 19 -45.45 9.70 34.63
C ALA A 19 -45.53 8.16 34.52
N ALA A 20 -45.62 7.64 33.30
CA ALA A 20 -45.77 6.21 33.02
C ALA A 20 -44.50 5.36 33.25
N THR A 21 -43.33 5.96 33.41
CA THR A 21 -42.05 5.22 33.46
C THR A 21 -41.21 5.53 34.68
N LEU A 22 -41.51 6.61 35.41
CA LEU A 22 -40.77 7.03 36.60
C LEU A 22 -40.71 5.97 37.70
N GLU A 23 -41.78 5.19 37.88
CA GLU A 23 -41.81 4.11 38.87
C GLU A 23 -40.78 3.02 38.57
N ASP A 24 -40.63 2.61 37.31
CA ASP A 24 -39.63 1.64 36.87
C ASP A 24 -38.21 2.21 37.07
N CYS A 25 -37.98 3.45 36.61
CA CYS A 25 -36.70 4.13 36.71
C CYS A 25 -36.24 4.26 38.17
N LEU A 26 -37.04 4.88 39.04
CA LEU A 26 -36.70 5.08 40.45
C LEU A 26 -36.76 3.77 41.25
N GLY A 27 -37.64 2.83 40.85
CA GLY A 27 -37.67 1.47 41.39
C GLY A 27 -36.35 0.73 41.19
N SER A 28 -35.70 0.91 40.05
CA SER A 28 -34.38 0.32 39.77
C SER A 28 -33.27 0.84 40.68
N LEU A 29 -33.37 2.10 41.13
CA LEU A 29 -32.45 2.68 42.12
C LEU A 29 -32.76 2.17 43.54
N LYS A 30 -34.05 2.05 43.90
CA LYS A 30 -34.49 1.44 45.15
C LYS A 30 -33.99 0.00 45.32
N ASN A 31 -33.91 -0.74 44.21
CA ASN A 31 -33.47 -2.13 44.17
C ASN A 31 -31.94 -2.31 44.11
N GLN A 32 -31.15 -1.22 44.17
CA GLN A 32 -29.69 -1.33 44.17
C GLN A 32 -29.17 -2.01 45.45
N THR A 33 -28.22 -2.92 45.27
CA THR A 33 -27.51 -3.62 46.36
C THR A 33 -26.70 -2.69 47.26
N VAL A 34 -26.31 -1.51 46.76
CA VAL A 34 -25.67 -0.44 47.53
C VAL A 34 -26.71 0.65 47.77
N THR A 35 -26.95 1.01 49.03
CA THR A 35 -28.02 1.96 49.41
C THR A 35 -27.58 3.42 49.51
N SER A 36 -26.27 3.69 49.46
CA SER A 36 -25.68 5.03 49.54
C SER A 36 -25.73 5.75 48.19
N TRP A 37 -26.91 6.19 47.82
CA TRP A 37 -27.15 6.97 46.60
C TRP A 37 -28.18 8.08 46.84
N GLN A 38 -28.22 9.03 45.91
CA GLN A 38 -29.24 10.07 45.82
C GLN A 38 -29.78 10.12 44.39
N ALA A 39 -31.09 10.23 44.21
CA ALA A 39 -31.69 10.56 42.91
C ALA A 39 -32.07 12.04 42.93
N VAL A 40 -31.61 12.81 41.95
CA VAL A 40 -32.02 14.21 41.77
C VAL A 40 -32.83 14.27 40.49
N VAL A 41 -34.15 14.39 40.64
CA VAL A 41 -35.10 14.39 39.54
C VAL A 41 -35.56 15.82 39.27
N VAL A 42 -35.38 16.28 38.04
CA VAL A 42 -35.78 17.62 37.61
C VAL A 42 -36.93 17.50 36.62
N ASP A 43 -38.13 17.91 37.04
CA ASP A 43 -39.30 18.08 36.18
C ASP A 43 -39.10 19.30 35.28
N ASP A 44 -38.84 19.05 34.00
CA ASP A 44 -38.56 20.04 32.95
C ASP A 44 -39.84 20.56 32.29
N GLY A 45 -40.81 20.95 33.13
CA GLY A 45 -42.07 21.55 32.72
C GLY A 45 -43.10 20.58 32.16
N SER A 46 -43.24 19.38 32.77
CA SER A 46 -44.24 18.37 32.36
C SER A 46 -45.68 18.91 32.38
N ARG A 47 -46.52 18.30 31.54
CA ARG A 47 -47.95 18.64 31.37
C ARG A 47 -48.88 17.48 31.73
N ASP A 48 -48.33 16.30 31.98
CA ASP A 48 -49.04 15.14 32.51
C ASP A 48 -48.86 15.05 34.04
N GLU A 49 -49.21 13.89 34.61
CA GLU A 49 -49.16 13.59 36.05
C GLU A 49 -47.74 13.35 36.60
N THR A 50 -46.68 13.71 35.86
CA THR A 50 -45.28 13.44 36.22
C THR A 50 -44.93 13.99 37.60
N TRP A 51 -45.38 15.19 37.92
CA TRP A 51 -45.03 15.84 39.18
C TRP A 51 -45.71 15.21 40.39
N GLU A 52 -46.99 14.88 40.25
CA GLU A 52 -47.78 14.20 41.27
C GLU A 52 -47.15 12.84 41.62
N VAL A 53 -46.68 12.11 40.59
CA VAL A 53 -45.91 10.86 40.77
C VAL A 53 -44.59 11.13 41.51
N LEU A 54 -43.85 12.19 41.14
CA LEU A 54 -42.60 12.56 41.81
C LEU A 54 -42.80 12.96 43.28
N GLU A 55 -43.83 13.73 43.62
CA GLU A 55 -44.16 14.10 45.00
C GLU A 55 -44.47 12.87 45.84
N SER A 56 -45.25 11.92 45.31
CA SER A 56 -45.55 10.65 45.97
C SER A 56 -44.27 9.83 46.23
N LEU A 57 -43.43 9.67 45.21
CA LEU A 57 -42.20 8.87 45.30
C LEU A 57 -41.16 9.50 46.25
N ALA A 58 -41.00 10.82 46.21
CA ALA A 58 -40.07 11.55 47.09
C ALA A 58 -40.57 11.60 48.55
N GLY A 59 -41.89 11.67 48.76
CA GLY A 59 -42.49 11.54 50.08
C GLY A 59 -42.26 10.16 50.72
N ALA A 60 -42.13 9.12 49.89
CA ALA A 60 -41.87 7.75 50.34
C ALA A 60 -40.38 7.41 50.53
N ASP A 61 -39.45 8.13 49.91
CA ASP A 61 -38.01 7.84 49.99
C ASP A 61 -37.17 9.13 49.99
N SER A 62 -36.61 9.47 51.16
CA SER A 62 -35.80 10.67 51.39
C SER A 62 -34.52 10.78 50.54
N ARG A 63 -34.11 9.73 49.84
CA ARG A 63 -32.97 9.75 48.91
C ARG A 63 -33.32 10.41 47.57
N ILE A 64 -34.61 10.66 47.31
CA ILE A 64 -35.11 11.28 46.08
C ILE A 64 -35.32 12.77 46.34
N THR A 65 -34.55 13.60 45.65
CA THR A 65 -34.68 15.05 45.65
C THR A 65 -35.36 15.46 44.35
N ILE A 66 -36.46 16.21 44.44
CA ILE A 66 -37.22 16.67 43.28
C ILE A 66 -37.08 18.19 43.12
N HIS A 67 -37.01 18.65 41.88
CA HIS A 67 -36.99 20.07 41.53
C HIS A 67 -37.83 20.29 40.27
N ARG A 68 -38.45 21.46 40.15
CA ARG A 68 -39.28 21.82 38.99
C ARG A 68 -38.73 23.08 38.35
N GLN A 69 -38.65 23.06 37.03
CA GLN A 69 -38.25 24.20 36.21
C GLN A 69 -39.16 24.34 34.98
N PRO A 70 -39.21 25.52 34.32
CA PRO A 70 -39.78 25.63 32.98
C PRO A 70 -39.00 24.75 32.00
N ASN A 71 -39.66 24.24 30.95
CA ASN A 71 -39.02 23.41 29.94
C ASN A 71 -37.85 24.14 29.27
N ALA A 72 -36.64 23.66 29.55
CA ALA A 72 -35.38 24.21 29.07
C ALA A 72 -34.48 23.13 28.42
N GLY A 73 -34.96 21.88 28.33
CA GLY A 73 -34.26 20.77 27.71
C GLY A 73 -33.53 19.88 28.71
N ALA A 74 -33.29 18.62 28.32
CA ALA A 74 -32.70 17.59 29.18
C ALA A 74 -31.30 17.96 29.70
N ALA A 75 -30.46 18.59 28.87
CA ALA A 75 -29.15 19.08 29.28
C ALA A 75 -29.24 20.15 30.40
N ALA A 76 -30.17 21.11 30.28
CA ALA A 76 -30.39 22.13 31.30
C ALA A 76 -30.91 21.52 32.60
N ALA A 77 -31.87 20.60 32.51
CA ALA A 77 -32.39 19.86 33.66
C ALA A 77 -31.30 19.03 34.37
N ARG A 78 -30.38 18.39 33.63
CA ARG A 78 -29.23 17.68 34.21
C ARG A 78 -28.23 18.62 34.88
N ASN A 79 -27.97 19.79 34.29
CA ASN A 79 -27.13 20.81 34.92
C ASN A 79 -27.74 21.30 36.25
N ALA A 80 -29.06 21.55 36.28
CA ALA A 80 -29.78 21.90 37.51
C ALA A 80 -29.70 20.76 38.55
N ALA A 81 -29.87 19.52 38.11
CA ALA A 81 -29.70 18.36 38.97
C ALA A 81 -28.29 18.24 39.56
N ALA A 82 -27.25 18.55 38.77
CA ALA A 82 -25.85 18.48 39.20
C ALA A 82 -25.48 19.53 40.28
N GLU A 83 -26.18 20.66 40.31
CA GLU A 83 -26.01 21.65 41.39
C GLU A 83 -26.63 21.18 42.71
N LEU A 84 -27.77 20.49 42.65
CA LEU A 84 -28.45 19.90 43.80
C LEU A 84 -27.82 18.56 44.27
N ALA A 85 -27.01 17.92 43.43
CA ALA A 85 -26.33 16.68 43.75
C ALA A 85 -25.39 16.83 44.95
N LEU A 86 -25.37 15.84 45.85
CA LEU A 86 -24.53 15.84 47.05
C LEU A 86 -23.33 14.90 46.96
N ALA A 87 -23.37 13.92 46.06
CA ALA A 87 -22.33 12.89 45.94
C ALA A 87 -21.07 13.38 45.20
N PRO A 88 -19.91 12.74 45.45
CA PRO A 88 -18.69 12.98 44.68
C PRO A 88 -18.73 12.35 43.28
N LEU A 89 -19.51 11.29 43.07
CA LEU A 89 -19.70 10.64 41.78
C LEU A 89 -21.09 10.94 41.23
N LEU A 90 -21.18 11.09 39.91
CA LEU A 90 -22.41 11.33 39.18
C LEU A 90 -22.67 10.19 38.21
N CYS A 91 -23.95 9.91 37.96
CA CYS A 91 -24.43 9.09 36.85
C CYS A 91 -25.65 9.78 36.26
N MET A 92 -25.79 9.80 34.95
CA MET A 92 -27.01 10.29 34.30
C MET A 92 -27.97 9.11 34.14
N LEU A 93 -29.28 9.34 34.27
CA LEU A 93 -30.28 8.30 34.03
C LEU A 93 -31.52 8.95 33.42
N ASP A 94 -32.01 8.44 32.29
CA ASP A 94 -33.27 8.90 31.70
C ASP A 94 -34.46 8.35 32.49
N ALA A 95 -35.54 9.14 32.58
CA ALA A 95 -36.71 8.82 33.39
C ALA A 95 -37.53 7.62 32.86
N ASP A 96 -37.18 7.06 31.70
CA ASP A 96 -37.78 5.88 31.08
C ASP A 96 -36.88 4.64 31.02
N ASP A 97 -35.64 4.77 31.49
CA ASP A 97 -34.63 3.72 31.54
C ASP A 97 -34.48 3.12 32.94
N TRP A 98 -33.77 1.98 33.05
CA TRP A 98 -33.49 1.36 34.35
C TRP A 98 -32.12 0.69 34.39
N LEU A 99 -31.64 0.46 35.62
CA LEU A 99 -30.32 -0.12 35.89
C LEU A 99 -30.41 -1.50 36.55
N ASP A 100 -29.41 -2.33 36.32
CA ASP A 100 -29.24 -3.62 37.01
C ASP A 100 -29.04 -3.41 38.52
N PRO A 101 -29.60 -4.26 39.41
CA PRO A 101 -29.43 -4.15 40.88
C PRO A 101 -27.98 -4.10 41.38
N THR A 102 -27.01 -4.54 40.56
CA THR A 102 -25.57 -4.54 40.86
C THR A 102 -24.80 -3.40 40.19
N PHE A 103 -25.48 -2.45 39.54
CA PHE A 103 -24.86 -1.33 38.83
C PHE A 103 -23.90 -0.56 39.74
N ILE A 104 -24.40 -0.05 40.87
CA ILE A 104 -23.59 0.77 41.78
C ILE A 104 -22.38 -0.02 42.31
N ALA A 105 -22.61 -1.26 42.75
CA ALA A 105 -21.57 -2.13 43.29
C ALA A 105 -20.46 -2.44 42.27
N SER A 106 -20.82 -2.55 40.98
CA SER A 106 -19.88 -2.89 39.91
C SER A 106 -19.11 -1.66 39.38
N MET A 107 -19.75 -0.50 39.32
CA MET A 107 -19.17 0.71 38.71
C MET A 107 -18.29 1.50 39.69
N MET A 108 -18.67 1.56 40.97
CA MET A 108 -17.99 2.41 41.96
C MET A 108 -16.52 2.10 42.21
N PRO A 109 -16.06 0.84 42.32
CA PRO A 109 -14.65 0.56 42.60
C PRO A 109 -13.73 1.13 41.52
N VAL A 110 -14.18 1.10 40.27
CA VAL A 110 -13.46 1.58 39.08
C VAL A 110 -13.44 3.12 39.07
N ALA A 111 -14.60 3.76 39.26
CA ALA A 111 -14.71 5.22 39.23
C ALA A 111 -13.98 5.95 40.39
N LYS A 112 -13.52 5.24 41.42
CA LYS A 112 -12.89 5.81 42.63
C LYS A 112 -11.36 5.91 42.59
N ASP A 113 -10.69 5.40 41.56
CA ASP A 113 -9.23 5.52 41.45
C ASP A 113 -8.80 6.99 41.58
N GLN A 114 -7.89 7.27 42.53
CA GLN A 114 -7.50 8.63 42.92
C GLN A 114 -6.29 9.16 42.16
N SER A 115 -5.69 8.36 41.28
CA SER A 115 -4.50 8.77 40.50
C SER A 115 -4.82 9.79 39.40
N GLN A 116 -6.04 9.76 38.86
CA GLN A 116 -6.56 10.65 37.80
C GLN A 116 -8.10 10.53 37.76
N PRO A 117 -8.84 11.47 37.15
CA PRO A 117 -10.29 11.32 37.02
C PRO A 117 -10.64 10.12 36.12
N VAL A 118 -11.33 9.12 36.69
CA VAL A 118 -11.77 7.90 35.99
C VAL A 118 -13.27 7.96 35.67
N ILE A 119 -13.61 7.63 34.43
CA ILE A 119 -14.98 7.39 33.96
C ILE A 119 -15.16 5.89 33.80
N ALA A 120 -15.92 5.28 34.71
CA ALA A 120 -16.30 3.88 34.56
C ALA A 120 -17.48 3.79 33.59
N HIS A 121 -17.42 2.91 32.59
CA HIS A 121 -18.52 2.71 31.63
C HIS A 121 -18.83 1.23 31.39
N CYS A 122 -20.09 0.88 31.14
CA CYS A 122 -20.55 -0.50 31.00
C CYS A 122 -21.30 -0.78 29.70
N SER A 123 -21.54 -2.06 29.41
CA SER A 123 -22.42 -2.47 28.30
C SER A 123 -23.89 -2.20 28.64
N TYR A 124 -24.76 -2.11 27.63
CA TYR A 124 -26.20 -1.92 27.81
C TYR A 124 -27.03 -2.79 26.86
N ARG A 125 -28.34 -2.84 27.07
CA ARG A 125 -29.31 -3.44 26.14
C ARG A 125 -30.39 -2.44 25.79
N ARG A 126 -30.80 -2.44 24.53
CA ARG A 126 -32.05 -1.80 24.11
C ARG A 126 -33.23 -2.72 24.41
N VAL A 127 -34.33 -2.15 24.87
CA VAL A 127 -35.58 -2.84 25.17
C VAL A 127 -36.69 -2.21 24.35
N THR A 128 -37.33 -3.02 23.52
CA THR A 128 -38.42 -2.58 22.65
C THR A 128 -39.68 -2.27 23.45
N SER A 129 -40.65 -1.57 22.84
CA SER A 129 -41.90 -1.18 23.50
C SER A 129 -42.75 -2.36 23.96
N ASP A 130 -42.59 -3.55 23.37
CA ASP A 130 -43.22 -4.81 23.78
C ASP A 130 -42.41 -5.60 24.82
N GLY A 131 -41.32 -5.02 25.36
CA GLY A 131 -40.52 -5.59 26.43
C GLY A 131 -39.42 -6.57 25.97
N ARG A 132 -39.22 -6.78 24.67
CA ARG A 132 -38.13 -7.66 24.19
C ARG A 132 -36.77 -6.99 24.40
N MET A 133 -35.86 -7.71 25.04
CA MET A 133 -34.47 -7.29 25.17
C MET A 133 -33.72 -7.62 23.87
N LEU A 134 -33.09 -6.61 23.28
CA LEU A 134 -32.21 -6.79 22.13
C LEU A 134 -30.82 -7.26 22.56
N LYS A 135 -29.96 -7.51 21.58
CA LYS A 135 -28.56 -7.92 21.79
C LYS A 135 -27.83 -6.89 22.67
N ILE A 136 -26.89 -7.37 23.49
CA ILE A 136 -26.01 -6.50 24.28
C ILE A 136 -25.21 -5.62 23.32
N GLU A 137 -25.24 -4.32 23.56
CA GLU A 137 -24.30 -3.36 22.99
C GLU A 137 -23.08 -3.33 23.91
N ASP A 138 -21.98 -3.88 23.40
CA ASP A 138 -20.75 -3.98 24.16
C ASP A 138 -20.12 -2.62 24.39
N ALA A 139 -19.67 -2.37 25.62
CA ALA A 139 -18.89 -1.18 25.92
C ALA A 139 -17.63 -1.12 25.02
N PRO A 140 -17.38 0.01 24.33
CA PRO A 140 -16.24 0.20 23.45
C PRO A 140 -14.91 0.16 24.23
N ASP A 141 -13.80 -0.03 23.53
CA ASP A 141 -12.47 0.11 24.14
C ASP A 141 -11.98 1.55 23.98
N LEU A 142 -12.07 2.33 25.06
CA LEU A 142 -11.74 3.75 25.10
C LEU A 142 -10.44 4.02 25.90
N MET A 143 -9.53 3.05 25.96
CA MET A 143 -8.27 3.21 26.70
C MET A 143 -7.31 4.18 25.99
N GLY A 144 -6.81 5.19 26.73
CA GLY A 144 -5.83 6.16 26.24
C GLY A 144 -6.37 7.03 25.10
N ASP A 145 -5.56 7.26 24.07
CA ASP A 145 -5.90 8.12 22.93
C ASP A 145 -7.13 7.63 22.14
N ARG A 146 -7.53 6.37 22.31
CA ARG A 146 -8.76 5.80 21.70
C ARG A 146 -10.02 6.50 22.17
N ALA A 147 -10.05 7.02 23.40
CA ALA A 147 -11.20 7.80 23.87
C ALA A 147 -11.39 9.05 23.01
N ILE A 148 -10.32 9.82 22.81
CA ILE A 148 -10.34 11.03 22.00
C ILE A 148 -10.66 10.67 20.54
N GLN A 149 -10.05 9.61 20.01
CA GLN A 149 -10.31 9.14 18.65
C GLN A 149 -11.78 8.81 18.40
N GLU A 150 -12.36 7.92 19.21
CA GLU A 150 -13.73 7.47 19.00
C GLU A 150 -14.72 8.62 19.24
N LEU A 151 -14.55 9.35 20.35
CA LEU A 151 -15.42 10.47 20.75
C LEU A 151 -15.23 11.72 19.90
N SER A 152 -14.19 11.83 19.07
CA SER A 152 -14.14 12.88 18.04
C SER A 152 -14.97 12.52 16.81
N SER A 153 -15.32 11.24 16.62
CA SER A 153 -16.02 10.77 15.43
C SER A 153 -17.48 10.34 15.66
N PHE A 154 -17.82 9.87 16.86
CA PHE A 154 -19.13 9.28 17.15
C PHE A 154 -19.43 9.21 18.65
N CYS A 155 -20.71 9.23 19.02
CA CYS A 155 -21.14 9.00 20.41
C CYS A 155 -21.04 7.51 20.77
N ALA A 156 -19.96 7.14 21.47
CA ALA A 156 -19.64 5.75 21.76
C ALA A 156 -20.39 5.16 22.97
N LEU A 157 -21.02 6.00 23.80
CA LEU A 157 -21.60 5.62 25.09
C LEU A 157 -23.06 6.09 25.17
N ALA A 158 -23.96 5.20 25.61
CA ALA A 158 -25.29 5.64 26.02
C ALA A 158 -25.21 6.38 27.36
N ILE A 159 -26.00 7.44 27.51
CA ILE A 159 -25.90 8.42 28.60
C ILE A 159 -25.91 7.79 30.01
N HIS A 160 -26.67 6.72 30.20
CA HIS A 160 -26.85 6.03 31.48
C HIS A 160 -25.85 4.89 31.75
N THR A 161 -24.80 4.78 30.94
CA THR A 161 -23.79 3.72 31.07
C THR A 161 -22.52 4.17 31.77
N ALA A 162 -22.39 5.46 32.10
CA ALA A 162 -21.16 6.05 32.62
C ALA A 162 -21.32 6.62 34.05
N VAL A 163 -20.33 6.32 34.90
CA VAL A 163 -20.15 6.93 36.23
C VAL A 163 -18.88 7.75 36.22
N PHE A 164 -18.99 9.03 36.59
CA PHE A 164 -17.88 9.99 36.46
C PHE A 164 -17.80 10.94 37.68
N PRO A 165 -16.64 11.57 37.94
CA PRO A 165 -16.48 12.49 39.06
C PRO A 165 -17.29 13.78 38.86
N ARG A 166 -17.95 14.24 39.93
CA ARG A 166 -18.62 15.55 39.96
C ARG A 166 -17.65 16.70 39.72
N SER A 167 -16.43 16.59 40.23
CA SER A 167 -15.37 17.58 40.02
C SER A 167 -15.04 17.73 38.54
N LEU A 168 -14.93 16.63 37.81
CA LEU A 168 -14.68 16.64 36.36
C LEU A 168 -15.83 17.29 35.60
N PHE A 169 -17.08 16.95 35.95
CA PHE A 169 -18.27 17.57 35.35
C PHE A 169 -18.28 19.10 35.53
N LYS A 170 -17.94 19.59 36.73
CA LYS A 170 -17.80 21.03 37.00
C LYS A 170 -16.62 21.65 36.27
N GLN A 171 -15.48 20.95 36.20
CA GLN A 171 -14.27 21.41 35.51
C GLN A 171 -14.52 21.67 34.02
N VAL A 172 -15.28 20.80 33.35
CA VAL A 172 -15.60 20.95 31.92
C VAL A 172 -16.79 21.87 31.65
N GLY A 173 -17.41 22.45 32.68
CA GLY A 173 -18.54 23.39 32.56
C GLY A 173 -19.93 22.73 32.42
N GLY A 174 -20.08 21.45 32.76
CA GLY A 174 -21.34 20.72 32.64
C GLY A 174 -21.73 20.37 31.21
N MET A 175 -23.03 20.15 30.96
CA MET A 175 -23.58 19.87 29.63
C MET A 175 -23.87 21.18 28.87
N ASP A 176 -23.67 21.17 27.56
CA ASP A 176 -24.03 22.32 26.72
C ASP A 176 -25.55 22.31 26.45
N ALA A 177 -26.27 23.25 27.06
CA ALA A 177 -27.72 23.35 26.95
C ALA A 177 -28.21 23.86 25.58
N ALA A 178 -27.31 24.32 24.70
CA ALA A 178 -27.68 24.67 23.33
C ALA A 178 -27.91 23.44 22.45
N LEU A 179 -27.36 22.28 22.85
CA LEU A 179 -27.56 21.01 22.16
C LEU A 179 -28.91 20.40 22.54
N GLN A 180 -29.65 19.92 21.53
CA GLN A 180 -30.93 19.23 21.72
C GLN A 180 -30.78 17.72 21.66
N THR A 181 -29.71 17.27 21.01
CA THR A 181 -29.21 15.91 20.88
C THR A 181 -27.68 15.93 20.95
N CYS A 182 -27.04 14.80 21.19
CA CYS A 182 -25.57 14.68 21.29
C CYS A 182 -24.94 15.49 22.44
N GLU A 183 -25.72 15.95 23.41
CA GLU A 183 -25.24 16.67 24.58
C GLU A 183 -24.32 15.80 25.49
N ASP A 184 -24.57 14.49 25.49
CA ASP A 184 -23.77 13.48 26.17
C ASP A 184 -22.46 13.23 25.43
N TRP A 185 -22.52 13.11 24.11
CA TRP A 185 -21.36 12.97 23.24
C TRP A 185 -20.38 14.13 23.45
N ASP A 186 -20.86 15.37 23.38
CA ASP A 186 -20.07 16.57 23.64
C ASP A 186 -19.39 16.54 25.02
N LEU A 187 -20.13 16.12 26.05
CA LEU A 187 -19.59 16.00 27.40
C LEU A 187 -18.47 14.97 27.46
N TRP A 188 -18.67 13.76 26.90
CA TRP A 188 -17.66 12.70 26.91
C TRP A 188 -16.39 13.13 26.18
N LEU A 189 -16.54 13.80 25.04
CA LEU A 189 -15.41 14.37 24.28
C LEU A 189 -14.63 15.38 25.12
N ARG A 190 -15.31 16.36 25.74
CA ARG A 190 -14.66 17.36 26.60
C ARG A 190 -13.99 16.74 27.82
N MET A 191 -14.57 15.71 28.40
CA MET A 191 -13.97 14.95 29.50
C MET A 191 -12.74 14.15 29.08
N ALA A 192 -12.77 13.50 27.91
CA ALA A 192 -11.62 12.81 27.34
C ALA A 192 -10.46 13.78 27.10
N LEU A 193 -10.75 14.93 26.49
CA LEU A 193 -9.77 15.99 26.28
C LEU A 193 -9.28 16.56 27.61
N ALA A 194 -10.11 16.64 28.66
CA ALA A 194 -9.68 17.05 29.99
C ALA A 194 -8.77 16.04 30.72
N GLY A 195 -8.44 14.90 30.10
CA GLY A 195 -7.52 13.89 30.63
C GLY A 195 -8.20 12.79 31.44
N ALA A 196 -9.51 12.60 31.27
CA ALA A 196 -10.21 11.51 31.94
C ALA A 196 -9.83 10.14 31.37
N ARG A 197 -9.55 9.17 32.25
CA ARG A 197 -9.36 7.77 31.85
C ARG A 197 -10.71 7.07 31.77
N PHE A 198 -11.02 6.46 30.63
CA PHE A 198 -12.22 5.63 30.47
C PHE A 198 -11.87 4.19 30.82
N GLU A 199 -12.63 3.59 31.74
CA GLU A 199 -12.43 2.20 32.15
C GLU A 199 -13.68 1.37 31.96
N ARG A 200 -13.53 0.30 31.19
CA ARG A 200 -14.61 -0.61 30.85
C ARG A 200 -14.94 -1.56 32.00
N VAL A 201 -16.21 -1.55 32.41
CA VAL A 201 -16.82 -2.60 33.23
C VAL A 201 -17.47 -3.62 32.30
N GLY A 202 -16.91 -4.84 32.25
CA GLY A 202 -17.32 -5.93 31.35
C GLY A 202 -18.66 -6.59 31.68
N LYS A 203 -19.67 -5.81 32.10
CA LYS A 203 -21.03 -6.26 32.43
C LYS A 203 -22.06 -5.41 31.69
N CYS A 204 -23.20 -6.01 31.36
CA CYS A 204 -24.38 -5.29 30.91
C CYS A 204 -25.18 -4.84 32.13
N LEU A 205 -25.16 -3.56 32.47
CA LEU A 205 -25.75 -3.05 33.72
C LEU A 205 -26.86 -2.01 33.49
N ALA A 206 -27.18 -1.73 32.23
CA ALA A 206 -28.04 -0.66 31.80
C ALA A 206 -29.04 -1.13 30.75
N PHE A 207 -30.28 -0.61 30.82
CA PHE A 207 -31.37 -1.00 29.94
C PHE A 207 -32.06 0.25 29.38
N TYR A 208 -31.93 0.44 28.07
CA TYR A 208 -32.46 1.55 27.30
C TYR A 208 -33.83 1.20 26.73
N ARG A 209 -34.90 1.80 27.23
CA ARG A 209 -36.25 1.69 26.67
C ARG A 209 -36.39 2.47 25.37
N MET A 210 -36.74 1.78 24.29
CA MET A 210 -36.99 2.40 22.99
C MET A 210 -38.46 2.84 22.86
N LYS A 211 -38.67 4.13 22.60
CA LYS A 211 -39.99 4.73 22.41
C LYS A 211 -40.06 5.49 21.08
N ALA A 212 -41.21 5.42 20.42
CA ALA A 212 -41.48 6.24 19.24
C ALA A 212 -41.58 7.73 19.63
N GLY A 213 -41.01 8.62 18.81
CA GLY A 213 -41.01 10.06 19.07
C GLY A 213 -40.02 10.51 20.15
N SER A 214 -38.99 9.71 20.45
CA SER A 214 -37.84 10.17 21.26
C SER A 214 -37.12 11.34 20.57
N LEU A 215 -36.41 12.16 21.34
CA LEU A 215 -35.60 13.27 20.80
C LEU A 215 -34.57 12.78 19.76
N SER A 216 -33.99 11.60 20.03
CA SER A 216 -33.02 10.92 19.17
C SER A 216 -33.61 10.38 17.85
N ALA A 217 -34.94 10.40 17.68
CA ALA A 217 -35.61 9.98 16.45
C ALA A 217 -35.73 11.11 15.41
N ASP A 218 -35.33 12.35 15.73
CA ASP A 218 -35.33 13.48 14.78
C ASP A 218 -34.01 13.52 13.98
N PRO A 219 -34.01 13.12 12.69
CA PRO A 219 -32.79 13.01 11.89
C PRO A 219 -32.03 14.33 11.75
N ILE A 220 -32.77 15.44 11.60
CA ILE A 220 -32.21 16.76 11.32
C ILE A 220 -31.46 17.28 12.54
N LYS A 221 -32.06 17.17 13.72
CA LYS A 221 -31.40 17.58 14.98
C LYS A 221 -30.16 16.75 15.25
N MET A 222 -30.25 15.42 15.11
CA MET A 222 -29.14 14.50 15.31
C MET A 222 -27.94 14.83 14.42
N VAL A 223 -28.15 15.05 13.11
CA VAL A 223 -27.05 15.38 12.20
C VAL A 223 -26.51 16.79 12.45
N ARG A 224 -27.37 17.78 12.68
CA ARG A 224 -26.96 19.16 13.00
C ARG A 224 -26.07 19.21 14.24
N ASP A 225 -26.52 18.58 15.32
CA ASP A 225 -25.82 18.60 16.60
C ASP A 225 -24.54 17.74 16.52
N ALA A 226 -24.54 16.62 15.79
CA ALA A 226 -23.33 15.87 15.48
C ALA A 226 -22.27 16.68 14.73
N VAL A 227 -22.68 17.47 13.72
CA VAL A 227 -21.77 18.39 13.00
C VAL A 227 -21.20 19.43 13.96
N PHE A 228 -22.00 19.93 14.91
CA PHE A 228 -21.51 20.85 15.91
C PHE A 228 -20.46 20.21 16.85
N VAL A 229 -20.72 19.00 17.37
CA VAL A 229 -19.78 18.29 18.27
C VAL A 229 -18.47 17.96 17.55
N THR A 230 -18.54 17.47 16.31
CA THR A 230 -17.33 17.16 15.52
C THR A 230 -16.49 18.39 15.22
N LYS A 231 -17.12 19.52 14.84
CA LYS A 231 -16.40 20.81 14.67
C LYS A 231 -15.75 21.29 15.96
N ARG A 232 -16.42 21.11 17.09
CA ARG A 232 -15.86 21.43 18.41
C ARG A 232 -14.67 20.52 18.73
N ALA A 233 -14.74 19.23 18.38
CA ALA A 233 -13.62 18.29 18.53
C ALA A 233 -12.39 18.80 17.78
N GLU A 234 -12.55 19.16 16.50
CA GLU A 234 -11.47 19.72 15.67
C GLU A 234 -10.82 20.95 16.31
N ALA A 235 -11.63 21.91 16.76
CA ALA A 235 -11.14 23.13 17.39
C ALA A 235 -10.35 22.84 18.67
N LEU A 236 -10.90 22.02 19.57
CA LEU A 236 -10.25 21.69 20.84
C LEU A 236 -8.98 20.84 20.66
N GLN A 237 -8.93 19.97 19.65
CA GLN A 237 -7.73 19.22 19.31
C GLN A 237 -6.63 20.16 18.81
N SER A 238 -6.99 21.08 17.91
CA SER A 238 -6.06 22.09 17.38
C SER A 238 -5.48 22.97 18.48
N GLU A 239 -6.31 23.47 19.40
CA GLU A 239 -5.87 24.28 20.56
C GLU A 239 -4.86 23.56 21.46
N ARG A 240 -4.92 22.22 21.51
CA ARG A 240 -4.06 21.38 22.35
C ARG A 240 -2.81 20.85 21.62
N GLY A 241 -2.61 21.24 20.37
CA GLY A 241 -1.54 20.72 19.52
C GLY A 241 -1.67 19.22 19.23
N LEU A 242 -2.89 18.66 19.37
CA LEU A 242 -3.17 17.30 18.95
C LEU A 242 -3.44 17.31 17.43
N PRO A 243 -2.94 16.32 16.68
CA PRO A 243 -3.21 16.26 15.25
C PRO A 243 -4.71 16.15 14.98
N THR A 244 -5.26 17.03 14.15
CA THR A 244 -6.64 16.95 13.65
C THR A 244 -6.76 15.95 12.49
N GLN A 245 -5.62 15.55 11.93
CA GLN A 245 -5.45 14.46 10.97
C GLN A 245 -4.22 13.66 11.41
N HIS A 246 -4.38 12.36 11.64
CA HIS A 246 -3.26 11.47 11.98
C HIS A 246 -2.82 10.72 10.72
N GLU A 247 -1.50 10.56 10.54
CA GLU A 247 -0.92 9.77 9.44
C GLU A 247 -1.30 8.27 9.53
N ASP A 248 -1.69 7.81 10.74
CA ASP A 248 -2.24 6.48 10.96
C ASP A 248 -3.67 6.39 10.39
N ALA A 249 -3.87 5.44 9.46
CA ALA A 249 -5.15 5.11 8.80
C ALA A 249 -6.30 4.70 9.73
N ALA A 250 -6.15 4.82 11.05
CA ALA A 250 -7.15 4.51 12.05
C ALA A 250 -8.06 5.71 12.40
N TRP A 251 -7.61 6.96 12.21
CA TRP A 251 -8.40 8.14 12.58
C TRP A 251 -9.26 8.60 11.40
N LEU A 252 -10.56 8.81 11.64
CA LEU A 252 -11.45 9.38 10.65
C LEU A 252 -11.23 10.88 10.53
N THR A 253 -11.22 11.39 9.30
CA THR A 253 -11.27 12.82 9.09
C THR A 253 -12.58 13.37 9.66
N PRO A 254 -12.63 14.65 10.03
CA PRO A 254 -13.86 15.21 10.58
C PRO A 254 -15.04 15.17 9.60
N ALA A 255 -14.80 15.42 8.32
CA ALA A 255 -15.81 15.27 7.29
C ALA A 255 -16.35 13.82 7.20
N LEU A 256 -15.47 12.80 7.23
CA LEU A 256 -15.91 11.39 7.25
C LEU A 256 -16.67 11.03 8.53
N SER A 257 -16.35 11.66 9.67
CA SER A 257 -17.08 11.48 10.92
C SER A 257 -18.51 12.06 10.84
N GLN A 258 -18.66 13.22 10.20
CA GLN A 258 -19.98 13.82 9.94
C GLN A 258 -20.80 12.96 8.97
N LEU A 259 -20.17 12.44 7.91
CA LEU A 259 -20.81 11.47 7.01
C LEU A 259 -21.21 10.18 7.74
N ARG A 260 -20.36 9.63 8.61
CA ARG A 260 -20.69 8.47 9.47
C ARG A 260 -21.99 8.71 10.23
N MET A 261 -22.18 9.90 10.80
CA MET A 261 -23.42 10.21 11.54
C MET A 261 -24.64 10.32 10.63
N LEU A 262 -24.52 11.00 9.49
CA LEU A 262 -25.60 11.09 8.49
C LEU A 262 -26.02 9.69 8.03
N VAL A 263 -25.05 8.84 7.67
CA VAL A 263 -25.29 7.47 7.19
C VAL A 263 -25.99 6.63 8.26
N TRP A 264 -25.57 6.76 9.53
CA TRP A 264 -26.21 6.05 10.64
C TRP A 264 -27.68 6.48 10.82
N VAL A 265 -27.92 7.79 10.91
CA VAL A 265 -29.27 8.37 11.08
C VAL A 265 -30.19 8.02 9.93
N ALA A 266 -29.71 8.17 8.69
CA ALA A 266 -30.45 7.85 7.49
C ALA A 266 -30.89 6.38 7.49
N SER A 267 -29.98 5.48 7.88
CA SER A 267 -30.24 4.04 7.93
C SER A 267 -31.16 3.65 9.08
N ALA A 268 -31.04 4.27 10.25
CA ALA A 268 -31.90 4.00 11.40
C ALA A 268 -33.35 4.48 11.19
N ASN A 269 -33.53 5.59 10.49
CA ASN A 269 -34.85 6.19 10.27
C ASN A 269 -35.47 5.83 8.91
N LEU A 270 -34.73 5.15 8.03
CA LEU A 270 -35.12 4.88 6.65
C LEU A 270 -35.52 6.16 5.90
N CYS A 271 -34.69 7.20 6.01
CA CYS A 271 -34.99 8.51 5.45
C CYS A 271 -35.27 8.43 3.94
N PRO A 272 -36.39 9.01 3.44
CA PRO A 272 -36.63 9.12 2.02
C PRO A 272 -35.66 10.11 1.37
N GLU A 273 -35.58 10.09 0.03
CA GLU A 273 -34.62 10.91 -0.73
C GLU A 273 -34.70 12.42 -0.43
N ALA A 274 -35.91 12.96 -0.27
CA ALA A 274 -36.11 14.37 0.06
C ALA A 274 -35.50 14.77 1.42
N ASP A 275 -35.48 13.86 2.39
CA ASP A 275 -34.88 14.12 3.69
C ASP A 275 -33.37 13.88 3.67
N LEU A 276 -32.88 12.95 2.85
CA LEU A 276 -31.44 12.77 2.62
C LEU A 276 -30.79 14.04 2.04
N ALA A 277 -31.46 14.72 1.12
CA ALA A 277 -30.97 15.99 0.58
C ALA A 277 -30.81 17.06 1.68
N LYS A 278 -31.82 17.21 2.54
CA LYS A 278 -31.76 18.15 3.68
C LYS A 278 -30.67 17.77 4.69
N LEU A 279 -30.46 16.47 4.94
CA LEU A 279 -29.39 16.00 5.82
C LEU A 279 -28.01 16.32 5.21
N ALA A 280 -27.85 16.15 3.90
CA ALA A 280 -26.61 16.48 3.21
C ALA A 280 -26.28 17.98 3.29
N GLU A 281 -27.29 18.87 3.24
CA GLU A 281 -27.12 20.32 3.40
C GLU A 281 -26.62 20.74 4.79
N LEU A 282 -26.75 19.88 5.80
CA LEU A 282 -26.22 20.14 7.15
C LEU A 282 -24.70 19.91 7.23
N LEU A 283 -24.12 19.15 6.30
CA LEU A 283 -22.68 18.91 6.26
C LEU A 283 -21.99 20.15 5.65
N PRO A 284 -20.90 20.66 6.26
CA PRO A 284 -20.12 21.74 5.70
C PRO A 284 -19.51 21.37 4.33
N GLU A 285 -19.11 20.12 4.20
CA GLU A 285 -18.60 19.49 2.99
C GLU A 285 -19.06 18.03 2.98
N PHE A 286 -19.48 17.54 1.80
CA PHE A 286 -19.78 16.13 1.64
C PHE A 286 -18.51 15.40 1.18
N PRO A 287 -17.89 14.53 2.02
CA PRO A 287 -16.60 13.93 1.72
C PRO A 287 -16.73 12.80 0.69
N ASP A 288 -15.63 12.56 -0.05
CA ASP A 288 -15.45 11.32 -0.81
C ASP A 288 -15.34 10.12 0.16
N ALA A 289 -16.22 9.14 -0.01
CA ALA A 289 -16.23 7.92 0.79
C ALA A 289 -15.38 6.79 0.19
N SER A 290 -14.69 7.03 -0.93
CA SER A 290 -13.81 6.04 -1.56
C SER A 290 -12.68 5.60 -0.60
N GLY A 291 -12.47 4.29 -0.48
CA GLY A 291 -11.57 3.70 0.51
C GLY A 291 -12.15 3.55 1.93
N SER A 292 -13.33 4.12 2.21
CA SER A 292 -14.05 3.99 3.50
C SER A 292 -15.33 3.14 3.39
N GLU A 293 -15.47 2.32 2.35
CA GLU A 293 -16.71 1.60 2.07
C GLU A 293 -17.07 0.59 3.16
N ASP A 294 -16.08 0.08 3.93
CA ASP A 294 -16.33 -0.92 4.99
C ASP A 294 -17.06 -0.29 6.15
N LEU A 295 -16.55 0.89 6.52
CA LEU A 295 -17.10 1.70 7.56
C LEU A 295 -18.55 2.05 7.19
N MET A 296 -18.78 2.52 5.97
CA MET A 296 -20.13 2.85 5.51
C MET A 296 -21.07 1.64 5.57
N ALA A 297 -20.62 0.46 5.11
CA ALA A 297 -21.42 -0.76 5.20
C ALA A 297 -21.74 -1.16 6.66
N LEU A 298 -20.75 -1.07 7.57
CA LEU A 298 -20.93 -1.34 8.99
C LEU A 298 -21.92 -0.37 9.65
N VAL A 299 -21.78 0.92 9.35
CA VAL A 299 -22.62 1.99 9.88
C VAL A 299 -24.07 1.83 9.40
N ILE A 300 -24.28 1.50 8.12
CA ILE A 300 -25.60 1.20 7.56
C ILE A 300 -26.23 0.02 8.30
N LEU A 301 -25.51 -1.11 8.44
CA LEU A 301 -26.05 -2.30 9.14
C LEU A 301 -26.38 -2.00 10.60
N HIS A 302 -25.53 -1.23 11.29
CA HIS A 302 -25.78 -0.83 12.67
C HIS A 302 -27.01 0.08 12.79
N GLY A 303 -27.16 1.05 11.89
CA GLY A 303 -28.34 1.92 11.80
C GLY A 303 -29.60 1.12 11.54
N LEU A 304 -29.60 0.25 10.52
CA LEU A 304 -30.72 -0.63 10.18
C LEU A 304 -31.12 -1.54 11.36
N ARG A 305 -30.15 -2.17 12.04
CA ARG A 305 -30.42 -3.01 13.21
C ARG A 305 -31.11 -2.23 14.33
N THR A 306 -30.62 -1.02 14.59
CA THR A 306 -31.20 -0.12 15.60
C THR A 306 -32.61 0.30 15.20
N GLY A 307 -32.80 0.74 13.96
CA GLY A 307 -34.08 1.25 13.46
C GLY A 307 -35.15 0.17 13.24
N ARG A 308 -34.75 -1.08 12.98
CA ARG A 308 -35.67 -2.21 12.73
C ARG A 308 -35.86 -3.11 13.95
N LEU A 309 -35.19 -2.80 15.06
CA LEU A 309 -35.33 -3.52 16.34
C LEU A 309 -35.07 -5.03 16.21
N VAL A 310 -34.09 -5.40 15.38
CA VAL A 310 -33.72 -6.80 15.14
C VAL A 310 -32.59 -7.24 16.08
N GLN A 311 -32.61 -8.51 16.49
CA GLN A 311 -31.60 -9.04 17.40
C GLN A 311 -30.28 -9.36 16.68
N ASN A 312 -30.35 -10.03 15.52
CA ASN A 312 -29.18 -10.39 14.72
C ASN A 312 -29.15 -9.58 13.41
N THR A 313 -27.95 -9.38 12.85
CA THR A 313 -27.81 -8.69 11.55
C THR A 313 -28.49 -9.49 10.45
N ALA A 314 -28.35 -10.82 10.49
CA ALA A 314 -29.02 -11.74 9.57
C ALA A 314 -30.55 -11.58 9.49
N ASP A 315 -31.21 -11.14 10.56
CA ASP A 315 -32.67 -10.98 10.59
C ASP A 315 -33.13 -9.83 9.67
N LEU A 316 -32.23 -8.93 9.28
CA LEU A 316 -32.51 -7.89 8.27
C LEU A 316 -32.83 -8.47 6.89
N ILE A 317 -32.41 -9.71 6.60
CA ILE A 317 -32.73 -10.41 5.35
C ILE A 317 -34.24 -10.61 5.22
N ASP A 318 -34.93 -10.92 6.33
CA ASP A 318 -36.36 -11.24 6.33
C ASP A 318 -37.25 -10.00 6.09
N VAL A 319 -36.67 -8.82 6.26
CA VAL A 319 -37.35 -7.52 6.07
C VAL A 319 -36.65 -6.65 5.02
N ILE A 320 -35.88 -7.25 4.11
CA ILE A 320 -35.05 -6.55 3.11
C ILE A 320 -35.85 -5.55 2.27
N ASP A 321 -37.05 -5.92 1.85
CA ASP A 321 -37.93 -5.08 1.03
C ASP A 321 -38.38 -3.81 1.77
N SER A 322 -38.38 -3.83 3.11
CA SER A 322 -38.77 -2.67 3.92
C SER A 322 -37.70 -1.58 4.01
N TRP A 323 -36.42 -1.91 3.75
CA TRP A 323 -35.30 -0.97 3.96
C TRP A 323 -34.40 -0.80 2.74
N ALA A 324 -34.33 -1.77 1.83
CA ALA A 324 -33.45 -1.71 0.67
C ALA A 324 -33.68 -0.47 -0.22
N PRO A 325 -34.92 0.02 -0.44
CA PRO A 325 -35.13 1.25 -1.20
C PRO A 325 -34.47 2.48 -0.55
N ALA A 326 -34.63 2.67 0.77
CA ALA A 326 -34.03 3.80 1.49
C ALA A 326 -32.50 3.75 1.45
N VAL A 327 -31.91 2.56 1.62
CA VAL A 327 -30.46 2.37 1.48
C VAL A 327 -30.00 2.67 0.05
N SER A 328 -30.78 2.30 -0.97
CA SER A 328 -30.43 2.63 -2.36
C SER A 328 -30.37 4.13 -2.62
N HIS A 329 -31.29 4.92 -2.06
CA HIS A 329 -31.22 6.39 -2.12
C HIS A 329 -29.99 6.95 -1.39
N LEU A 330 -29.66 6.40 -0.21
CA LEU A 330 -28.46 6.79 0.54
C LEU A 330 -27.17 6.48 -0.24
N LEU A 331 -27.08 5.29 -0.84
CA LEU A 331 -25.95 4.91 -1.67
C LEU A 331 -25.84 5.82 -2.90
N SER A 332 -26.96 6.21 -3.51
CA SER A 332 -26.98 7.15 -4.64
C SER A 332 -26.48 8.54 -4.24
N LEU A 333 -26.79 9.00 -3.02
CA LEU A 333 -26.23 10.24 -2.47
C LEU A 333 -24.72 10.14 -2.29
N ILE A 334 -24.22 9.05 -1.70
CA ILE A 334 -22.77 8.83 -1.51
C ILE A 334 -22.04 8.78 -2.86
N GLU A 335 -22.59 8.08 -3.86
CA GLU A 335 -22.00 7.94 -5.20
C GLU A 335 -21.79 9.29 -5.90
N ARG A 336 -22.70 10.26 -5.73
CA ARG A 336 -22.58 11.59 -6.35
C ARG A 336 -21.38 12.41 -5.87
N HIS A 337 -20.85 12.08 -4.70
CA HIS A 337 -19.74 12.79 -4.06
C HIS A 337 -18.48 11.95 -3.92
N SER A 338 -18.50 10.70 -4.42
CA SER A 338 -17.39 9.76 -4.28
C SER A 338 -16.88 9.29 -5.63
N LEU A 339 -15.72 8.62 -5.65
CA LEU A 339 -15.23 7.95 -6.86
C LEU A 339 -16.31 7.00 -7.41
N PRO A 340 -16.63 7.02 -8.73
CA PRO A 340 -17.62 6.12 -9.31
C PRO A 340 -17.35 4.64 -9.01
N GLY A 341 -18.40 3.91 -8.63
CA GLY A 341 -18.37 2.54 -8.13
C GLY A 341 -18.35 2.39 -6.61
N THR A 342 -18.33 3.50 -5.85
CA THR A 342 -18.31 3.49 -4.38
C THR A 342 -19.58 2.90 -3.78
N ALA A 343 -20.75 3.32 -4.24
CA ALA A 343 -22.04 2.75 -3.83
C ALA A 343 -22.14 1.24 -4.08
N ARG A 344 -21.64 0.79 -5.23
CA ARG A 344 -21.62 -0.64 -5.59
C ARG A 344 -20.77 -1.45 -4.61
N LYS A 345 -19.58 -0.96 -4.25
CA LYS A 345 -18.72 -1.62 -3.27
C LYS A 345 -19.42 -1.73 -1.92
N ILE A 346 -20.03 -0.63 -1.44
CA ILE A 346 -20.81 -0.64 -0.17
C ILE A 346 -21.95 -1.66 -0.25
N GLU A 347 -22.74 -1.70 -1.32
CA GLU A 347 -23.81 -2.67 -1.55
C GLU A 347 -23.31 -4.13 -1.50
N GLN A 348 -22.19 -4.42 -2.16
CA GLN A 348 -21.54 -5.73 -2.13
C GLN A 348 -21.13 -6.15 -0.71
N LEU A 349 -20.62 -5.22 0.09
CA LEU A 349 -20.19 -5.47 1.46
C LEU A 349 -21.37 -5.67 2.42
N LEU A 350 -22.47 -4.95 2.23
CA LEU A 350 -23.72 -5.18 2.94
C LEU A 350 -24.21 -6.62 2.71
N ALA A 351 -24.30 -7.03 1.44
CA ALA A 351 -24.71 -8.38 1.07
C ALA A 351 -23.73 -9.45 1.61
N TRP A 352 -22.43 -9.19 1.53
CA TRP A 352 -21.40 -10.08 2.10
C TRP A 352 -21.61 -10.29 3.60
N ARG A 353 -21.73 -9.21 4.37
CA ARG A 353 -21.88 -9.27 5.84
C ARG A 353 -23.18 -9.98 6.24
N LEU A 354 -24.30 -9.66 5.60
CA LEU A 354 -25.57 -10.35 5.81
C LEU A 354 -25.45 -11.86 5.53
N SER A 355 -24.83 -12.22 4.40
CA SER A 355 -24.66 -13.63 4.01
C SER A 355 -23.74 -14.42 4.95
N SER A 356 -22.77 -13.75 5.57
CA SER A 356 -21.79 -14.39 6.46
C SER A 356 -22.40 -14.85 7.80
N GLU A 357 -23.44 -14.17 8.27
CA GLU A 357 -24.21 -14.57 9.46
C GLU A 357 -25.31 -15.59 9.15
N ALA A 358 -25.69 -15.75 7.86
CA ALA A 358 -26.78 -16.61 7.42
C ALA A 358 -26.45 -17.38 6.13
N VAL A 359 -25.41 -18.22 6.19
CA VAL A 359 -24.82 -18.98 5.06
C VAL A 359 -25.84 -19.75 4.21
N SER A 360 -26.93 -20.25 4.80
CA SER A 360 -27.95 -21.04 4.10
C SER A 360 -29.05 -20.21 3.44
N ARG A 361 -29.11 -18.89 3.69
CA ARG A 361 -30.16 -18.02 3.16
C ARG A 361 -29.75 -17.44 1.82
N SER A 362 -30.68 -17.46 0.86
CA SER A 362 -30.54 -16.80 -0.43
C SER A 362 -31.38 -15.53 -0.47
N PHE A 363 -30.84 -14.44 -1.01
CA PHE A 363 -31.52 -13.14 -1.11
C PHE A 363 -30.90 -12.28 -2.22
N LYS A 364 -31.59 -11.20 -2.61
CA LYS A 364 -31.08 -10.17 -3.53
C LYS A 364 -30.95 -8.85 -2.75
N LEU A 365 -29.82 -8.17 -2.89
CA LEU A 365 -29.64 -6.79 -2.45
C LEU A 365 -29.07 -5.99 -3.61
N GLY A 366 -29.90 -5.14 -4.23
CA GLY A 366 -29.52 -4.35 -5.40
C GLY A 366 -28.92 -5.23 -6.51
N ARG A 367 -27.65 -5.00 -6.88
CA ARG A 367 -26.96 -5.75 -7.95
C ARG A 367 -26.34 -7.07 -7.50
N VAL A 368 -26.54 -7.44 -6.23
CA VAL A 368 -25.94 -8.62 -5.62
C VAL A 368 -26.98 -9.71 -5.43
N GLN A 369 -26.73 -10.87 -6.03
CA GLN A 369 -27.50 -12.08 -5.77
C GLN A 369 -26.70 -12.99 -4.84
N THR A 370 -27.23 -13.23 -3.65
CA THR A 370 -26.68 -14.19 -2.69
C THR A 370 -27.41 -15.51 -2.82
N ALA A 371 -26.65 -16.58 -3.01
CA ALA A 371 -27.15 -17.94 -3.10
C ALA A 371 -26.52 -18.82 -2.00
N GLY A 372 -27.32 -19.17 -1.00
CA GLY A 372 -26.98 -20.18 0.01
C GLY A 372 -27.36 -21.58 -0.49
N VAL A 373 -26.36 -22.45 -0.67
CA VAL A 373 -26.53 -23.75 -1.33
C VAL A 373 -25.93 -24.87 -0.50
N ASP A 374 -26.74 -25.90 -0.21
CA ASP A 374 -26.23 -27.14 0.36
C ASP A 374 -25.63 -28.02 -0.75
N VAL A 375 -24.40 -28.48 -0.58
CA VAL A 375 -23.65 -29.31 -1.53
C VAL A 375 -24.40 -30.59 -1.95
N LYS A 376 -25.31 -31.10 -1.10
CA LYS A 376 -26.14 -32.29 -1.39
C LYS A 376 -27.42 -31.96 -2.16
N ARG A 377 -27.76 -30.68 -2.32
CA ARG A 377 -29.02 -30.18 -2.90
C ARG A 377 -28.77 -29.11 -3.96
N LEU A 378 -27.81 -29.35 -4.86
CA LEU A 378 -27.59 -28.45 -6.00
C LEU A 378 -28.82 -28.42 -6.91
N ALA A 379 -29.25 -27.21 -7.29
CA ALA A 379 -30.35 -26.96 -8.21
C ALA A 379 -30.03 -25.73 -9.05
N ARG A 380 -30.63 -25.59 -10.24
CA ARG A 380 -30.43 -24.40 -11.09
C ARG A 380 -30.80 -23.13 -10.31
N ILE A 381 -29.94 -22.12 -10.38
CA ILE A 381 -30.19 -20.80 -9.79
C ILE A 381 -30.44 -19.83 -10.93
N THR A 382 -31.66 -19.32 -11.02
CA THR A 382 -32.02 -18.30 -12.01
C THR A 382 -31.41 -16.97 -11.61
N LYS A 383 -30.82 -16.26 -12.58
CA LYS A 383 -30.26 -14.94 -12.36
C LYS A 383 -31.39 -13.95 -12.06
N ALA A 384 -31.30 -13.26 -10.92
CA ALA A 384 -32.24 -12.21 -10.57
C ALA A 384 -32.05 -11.00 -11.51
N ALA A 385 -33.14 -10.29 -11.83
CA ALA A 385 -33.10 -9.08 -12.65
C ALA A 385 -32.10 -8.08 -12.05
N GLU A 386 -31.31 -7.41 -12.90
CA GLU A 386 -30.28 -6.41 -12.53
C GLU A 386 -29.09 -6.91 -11.69
N ALA A 387 -29.13 -8.16 -11.21
CA ALA A 387 -27.99 -8.73 -10.50
C ALA A 387 -26.82 -8.93 -11.46
N ASP A 388 -25.63 -8.50 -11.08
CA ASP A 388 -24.40 -8.69 -11.85
C ASP A 388 -23.23 -9.21 -10.98
N THR A 389 -23.48 -9.36 -9.68
CA THR A 389 -22.56 -9.92 -8.68
C THR A 389 -23.19 -11.17 -8.08
N LEU A 390 -22.44 -12.28 -8.01
CA LEU A 390 -22.83 -13.49 -7.31
C LEU A 390 -22.06 -13.61 -6.00
N LEU A 391 -22.78 -13.81 -4.88
CA LEU A 391 -22.25 -14.29 -3.62
C LEU A 391 -22.75 -15.72 -3.38
N PHE A 392 -21.93 -16.71 -3.69
CA PHE A 392 -22.29 -18.12 -3.58
C PHE A 392 -21.74 -18.72 -2.30
N GLN A 393 -22.63 -18.99 -1.33
CA GLN A 393 -22.31 -19.57 -0.04
C GLN A 393 -22.60 -21.07 -0.07
N LEU A 394 -21.57 -21.90 0.12
CA LEU A 394 -21.71 -23.36 0.10
C LEU A 394 -21.73 -23.92 1.52
N SER A 395 -22.70 -24.77 1.82
CA SER A 395 -22.78 -25.52 3.06
C SER A 395 -22.87 -27.04 2.84
N ALA A 396 -22.61 -27.82 3.89
CA ALA A 396 -22.89 -29.25 3.96
C ALA A 396 -23.72 -29.51 5.23
N GLY A 397 -25.05 -29.52 5.10
CA GLY A 397 -25.94 -29.38 6.25
C GLY A 397 -25.79 -27.98 6.86
N GLN A 398 -25.45 -27.93 8.15
CA GLN A 398 -25.25 -26.69 8.90
C GLN A 398 -23.79 -26.18 8.87
N GLU A 399 -22.84 -26.94 8.31
CA GLU A 399 -21.44 -26.51 8.21
C GLU A 399 -21.22 -25.67 6.95
N HIS A 400 -20.60 -24.48 7.10
CA HIS A 400 -20.04 -23.71 5.99
C HIS A 400 -18.83 -24.45 5.39
N VAL A 401 -18.84 -24.60 4.07
CA VAL A 401 -17.79 -25.30 3.29
C VAL A 401 -16.94 -24.28 2.54
N GLY A 402 -17.54 -23.21 2.02
CA GLY A 402 -16.80 -22.10 1.46
C GLY A 402 -17.69 -21.05 0.80
N THR A 403 -17.05 -20.06 0.18
CA THR A 403 -17.71 -18.93 -0.45
C THR A 403 -17.03 -18.60 -1.78
N HIS A 404 -17.84 -18.31 -2.79
CA HIS A 404 -17.40 -17.71 -4.03
C HIS A 404 -18.03 -16.33 -4.21
N VAL A 405 -17.23 -15.39 -4.73
CA VAL A 405 -17.66 -14.04 -5.10
C VAL A 405 -17.15 -13.76 -6.51
N GLY A 406 -18.00 -13.20 -7.36
CA GLY A 406 -17.63 -12.99 -8.76
C GLY A 406 -18.72 -12.36 -9.63
N PRO A 407 -18.43 -12.16 -10.92
CA PRO A 407 -19.42 -11.65 -11.88
C PRO A 407 -20.52 -12.68 -12.15
N LEU A 408 -21.77 -12.21 -12.22
CA LEU A 408 -22.94 -13.00 -12.58
C LEU A 408 -23.42 -12.67 -14.00
N TRP A 409 -23.13 -13.55 -14.95
CA TRP A 409 -23.44 -13.35 -16.36
C TRP A 409 -24.87 -13.76 -16.72
N GLY A 410 -25.30 -14.92 -16.23
CA GLY A 410 -26.60 -15.53 -16.54
C GLY A 410 -26.98 -16.54 -15.45
N ASP A 411 -27.95 -17.39 -15.74
CA ASP A 411 -28.36 -18.47 -14.84
C ASP A 411 -27.20 -19.40 -14.50
N LEU A 412 -27.17 -19.87 -13.25
CA LEU A 412 -26.16 -20.80 -12.76
C LEU A 412 -26.71 -22.23 -12.81
N SER A 413 -26.32 -22.99 -13.83
CA SER A 413 -26.62 -24.42 -13.94
C SER A 413 -25.93 -25.22 -12.84
N VAL A 414 -26.41 -26.45 -12.58
CA VAL A 414 -25.75 -27.37 -11.64
C VAL A 414 -24.31 -27.67 -12.08
N GLY A 415 -24.06 -27.80 -13.39
CA GLY A 415 -22.71 -27.98 -13.92
C GLY A 415 -21.79 -26.79 -13.61
N ALA A 416 -22.28 -25.56 -13.77
CA ALA A 416 -21.53 -24.35 -13.43
C ALA A 416 -21.24 -24.25 -11.92
N GLN A 417 -22.21 -24.63 -11.08
CA GLN A 417 -22.00 -24.73 -9.63
C GLN A 417 -20.90 -25.74 -9.29
N VAL A 418 -20.94 -26.94 -9.86
CA VAL A 418 -19.89 -27.95 -9.65
C VAL A 418 -18.53 -27.43 -10.10
N HIS A 419 -18.47 -26.72 -11.23
CA HIS A 419 -17.23 -26.12 -11.71
C HIS A 419 -16.68 -25.07 -10.73
N LEU A 420 -17.52 -24.17 -10.21
CA LEU A 420 -17.13 -23.21 -9.16
C LEU A 420 -16.61 -23.93 -7.91
N ILE A 421 -17.32 -24.97 -7.45
CA ILE A 421 -16.93 -25.76 -6.28
C ILE A 421 -15.56 -26.43 -6.50
N VAL A 422 -15.32 -27.03 -7.66
CA VAL A 422 -14.09 -27.78 -7.96
C VAL A 422 -12.91 -26.85 -8.29
N ARG A 423 -13.11 -25.83 -9.11
CA ARG A 423 -12.04 -24.94 -9.59
C ARG A 423 -11.64 -23.93 -8.54
N GLU A 424 -12.60 -23.39 -7.79
CA GLU A 424 -12.33 -22.26 -6.90
C GLU A 424 -12.28 -22.64 -5.42
N MET A 425 -13.10 -23.61 -5.00
CA MET A 425 -13.19 -23.99 -3.58
C MET A 425 -12.27 -25.18 -3.24
N TYR A 426 -11.92 -26.01 -4.22
CA TYR A 426 -10.95 -27.11 -4.08
C TYR A 426 -9.49 -26.73 -4.43
N ALA A 427 -9.27 -25.68 -5.25
CA ALA A 427 -7.92 -25.20 -5.56
C ALA A 427 -7.22 -24.55 -4.35
N GLY A 428 -7.97 -24.19 -3.31
CA GLY A 428 -7.44 -23.77 -2.00
C GLY A 428 -6.57 -24.79 -1.29
N ASP A 429 -6.62 -26.06 -1.71
CA ASP A 429 -5.79 -27.14 -1.16
C ASP A 429 -4.50 -27.40 -1.96
N ARG A 430 -4.27 -26.71 -3.10
CA ARG A 430 -3.06 -26.85 -3.93
C ARG A 430 -2.34 -25.54 -4.26
N LEU A 431 -3.01 -24.40 -4.10
CA LEU A 431 -2.43 -23.07 -4.15
C LEU A 431 -2.56 -22.43 -2.75
N PRO A 432 -1.59 -21.62 -2.28
CA PRO A 432 -1.67 -20.95 -0.97
C PRO A 432 -2.91 -20.05 -0.81
N THR A 433 -3.60 -19.72 -1.90
CA THR A 433 -4.75 -18.82 -1.92
C THR A 433 -5.81 -19.29 -2.93
N PRO A 434 -7.07 -19.56 -2.51
CA PRO A 434 -8.19 -19.70 -3.45
C PRO A 434 -8.46 -18.36 -4.17
N MET A 435 -8.93 -18.39 -5.43
CA MET A 435 -9.30 -17.17 -6.17
C MET A 435 -10.37 -16.31 -5.46
N THR A 436 -11.12 -16.88 -4.52
CA THR A 436 -12.18 -16.20 -3.77
C THR A 436 -11.78 -15.78 -2.36
N PHE A 437 -10.89 -16.52 -1.68
CA PHE A 437 -10.60 -16.33 -0.25
C PHE A 437 -9.33 -15.51 0.01
N ALA A 438 -9.47 -14.19 -0.06
CA ALA A 438 -8.56 -13.22 0.56
C ALA A 438 -9.13 -11.80 0.61
N TYR A 439 -10.22 -11.53 -0.12
CA TYR A 439 -10.81 -10.19 -0.21
C TYR A 439 -11.37 -9.68 1.13
N ALA A 440 -11.80 -10.60 2.01
CA ALA A 440 -12.38 -10.28 3.32
C ALA A 440 -11.36 -10.19 4.48
N ARG A 441 -10.08 -10.54 4.27
CA ARG A 441 -9.12 -10.69 5.38
C ARG A 441 -8.67 -9.36 6.01
N ARG A 442 -8.98 -8.21 5.39
CA ARG A 442 -8.47 -6.89 5.80
C ARG A 442 -9.57 -5.86 6.11
N TRP A 443 -10.84 -6.29 6.16
CA TRP A 443 -11.99 -5.46 6.51
C TRP A 443 -12.36 -5.82 7.96
N SER A 444 -11.80 -5.06 8.91
CA SER A 444 -11.89 -5.15 10.39
C SER A 444 -11.05 -6.21 11.13
N SER A 445 -10.47 -5.79 12.27
CA SER A 445 -9.88 -6.64 13.32
C SER A 445 -10.92 -7.57 14.00
N GLU A 446 -12.20 -7.28 13.82
CA GLU A 446 -13.36 -8.05 14.27
C GLU A 446 -13.53 -9.36 13.47
N ALA A 447 -13.32 -9.30 12.14
CA ALA A 447 -13.27 -10.49 11.29
C ALA A 447 -12.13 -11.45 11.73
N LEU A 448 -11.01 -10.92 12.22
CA LEU A 448 -9.90 -11.68 12.79
C LEU A 448 -10.24 -12.35 14.14
N ARG A 449 -11.10 -11.74 14.98
CA ARG A 449 -11.61 -12.37 16.21
C ARG A 449 -12.53 -13.55 15.91
N ASN A 450 -13.46 -13.38 14.96
CA ASN A 450 -14.31 -14.48 14.48
C ASN A 450 -13.50 -15.55 13.74
N TYR A 451 -12.43 -15.17 13.05
CA TYR A 451 -11.47 -16.07 12.39
C TYR A 451 -10.64 -16.91 13.38
N ARG A 452 -10.30 -16.38 14.58
CA ARG A 452 -9.65 -17.18 15.64
C ARG A 452 -10.59 -18.21 16.26
N GLY A 453 -11.89 -17.91 16.38
CA GLY A 453 -12.92 -18.90 16.69
C GLY A 453 -13.06 -19.98 15.61
N PHE A 454 -12.97 -19.57 14.33
CA PHE A 454 -13.00 -20.45 13.16
C PHE A 454 -11.74 -21.35 13.03
N LEU A 455 -10.55 -20.84 13.37
CA LEU A 455 -9.30 -21.62 13.44
C LEU A 455 -9.29 -22.66 14.57
N GLY A 456 -10.03 -22.43 15.65
CA GLY A 456 -10.29 -23.43 16.69
C GLY A 456 -10.98 -24.69 16.13
N ILE A 457 -11.71 -24.56 15.03
CA ILE A 457 -12.41 -25.65 14.33
C ILE A 457 -11.52 -26.30 13.25
N LEU A 458 -10.57 -25.57 12.67
CA LEU A 458 -9.62 -26.07 11.65
C LEU A 458 -8.49 -26.94 12.21
N ARG A 459 -8.21 -26.89 13.52
CA ARG A 459 -7.16 -27.71 14.16
C ARG A 459 -7.49 -29.20 14.34
N ARG A 460 -8.62 -29.69 13.80
CA ARG A 460 -8.93 -31.13 13.69
C ARG A 460 -8.77 -31.62 12.23
N GLY A 461 -7.56 -31.44 11.71
CA GLY A 461 -7.14 -31.90 10.38
C GLY A 461 -7.04 -33.44 10.30
N GLY A 462 -7.55 -34.01 9.21
CA GLY A 462 -7.38 -35.43 8.86
C GLY A 462 -8.66 -36.11 8.36
N ARG A 463 -9.75 -36.07 9.15
CA ARG A 463 -10.99 -36.82 8.83
C ARG A 463 -11.95 -36.13 7.85
N ARG A 464 -11.92 -34.78 7.71
CA ARG A 464 -12.75 -34.02 6.75
C ARG A 464 -12.32 -34.23 5.28
N ARG A 465 -11.01 -34.43 5.04
CA ARG A 465 -10.36 -34.61 3.71
C ARG A 465 -10.95 -35.78 2.89
N GLY A 466 -11.21 -36.90 3.55
CA GLY A 466 -11.79 -38.10 2.92
C GLY A 466 -13.30 -38.07 2.76
N ARG A 467 -14.02 -37.16 3.43
CA ARG A 467 -15.48 -37.08 3.42
C ARG A 467 -15.99 -36.15 2.31
N LEU A 468 -15.33 -35.00 2.12
CA LEU A 468 -15.67 -34.03 1.06
C LEU A 468 -15.34 -34.58 -0.34
N SER A 469 -14.18 -35.24 -0.49
CA SER A 469 -13.78 -35.91 -1.74
C SER A 469 -14.74 -37.04 -2.14
N ARG A 470 -15.22 -37.83 -1.17
CA ARG A 470 -16.26 -38.86 -1.40
C ARG A 470 -17.62 -38.25 -1.73
N LEU A 471 -18.01 -37.16 -1.07
CA LEU A 471 -19.30 -36.50 -1.28
C LEU A 471 -19.37 -35.78 -2.63
N VAL A 472 -18.30 -35.09 -3.05
CA VAL A 472 -18.22 -34.45 -4.37
C VAL A 472 -18.15 -35.50 -5.48
N ARG A 473 -17.43 -36.61 -5.27
CA ARG A 473 -17.43 -37.75 -6.20
C ARG A 473 -18.82 -38.38 -6.34
N SER A 474 -19.53 -38.64 -5.24
CA SER A 474 -20.89 -39.19 -5.28
C SER A 474 -21.92 -38.20 -5.85
N THR A 475 -21.72 -36.89 -5.64
CA THR A 475 -22.60 -35.84 -6.20
C THR A 475 -22.32 -35.63 -7.69
N ARG A 476 -21.07 -35.77 -8.14
CA ARG A 476 -20.68 -35.77 -9.56
C ARG A 476 -21.25 -36.99 -10.29
N GLU A 477 -21.17 -38.18 -9.67
CA GLU A 477 -21.79 -39.41 -10.18
C GLU A 477 -23.32 -39.28 -10.24
N ASN A 478 -23.99 -38.70 -9.23
CA ASN A 478 -25.44 -38.49 -9.24
C ASN A 478 -25.93 -37.35 -10.17
N ALA A 479 -25.14 -36.28 -10.35
CA ALA A 479 -25.48 -35.17 -11.24
C ALA A 479 -25.36 -35.55 -12.72
N LEU A 480 -24.36 -36.38 -13.06
CA LEU A 480 -24.24 -36.97 -14.40
C LEU A 480 -25.44 -37.87 -14.73
N VAL A 481 -25.96 -38.63 -13.75
CA VAL A 481 -27.14 -39.51 -13.90
C VAL A 481 -28.47 -38.75 -13.98
N LYS A 482 -28.59 -37.55 -13.38
CA LYS A 482 -29.81 -36.72 -13.50
C LYS A 482 -29.83 -35.84 -14.76
N SER A 483 -28.67 -35.43 -15.27
CA SER A 483 -28.58 -34.63 -16.50
C SER A 483 -28.97 -35.39 -17.78
N SER A 484 -29.04 -36.72 -17.71
CA SER A 484 -29.47 -37.59 -18.82
C SER A 484 -30.98 -37.88 -18.82
N ALA A 485 -31.73 -37.46 -17.81
CA ALA A 485 -33.15 -37.83 -17.63
C ALA A 485 -34.15 -36.71 -17.96
N ASP A 486 -33.71 -35.47 -18.18
CA ASP A 486 -34.61 -34.35 -18.51
C ASP A 486 -34.29 -33.81 -19.91
N GLY A 487 -35.00 -34.36 -20.89
CA GLY A 487 -34.94 -33.96 -22.30
C GLY A 487 -35.62 -32.61 -22.51
N GLY A 488 -34.94 -31.52 -22.17
CA GLY A 488 -35.41 -30.15 -22.39
C GLY A 488 -34.25 -29.20 -22.67
N LYS A 489 -34.11 -28.81 -23.95
CA LYS A 489 -33.20 -27.78 -24.52
C LYS A 489 -32.32 -27.03 -23.49
N ASN A 490 -31.10 -27.53 -23.27
CA ASN A 490 -30.00 -26.82 -22.62
C ASN A 490 -29.48 -25.69 -23.53
N ASN A 491 -30.20 -24.57 -23.61
CA ASN A 491 -29.68 -23.30 -24.12
C ASN A 491 -29.43 -22.37 -22.93
N GLY A 492 -28.30 -22.55 -22.24
CA GLY A 492 -27.70 -21.57 -21.33
C GLY A 492 -26.36 -21.10 -21.91
N PRO A 493 -25.84 -19.92 -21.54
CA PRO A 493 -24.62 -19.39 -22.13
C PRO A 493 -23.46 -20.36 -21.85
N SER A 494 -22.94 -20.93 -22.93
CA SER A 494 -21.72 -21.73 -22.90
C SER A 494 -20.58 -20.81 -22.47
N PHE A 495 -20.04 -21.01 -21.27
CA PHE A 495 -18.63 -20.69 -21.04
C PHE A 495 -17.83 -21.55 -22.04
N SER A 496 -16.95 -20.92 -22.80
CA SER A 496 -16.09 -21.47 -23.85
C SER A 496 -16.79 -22.21 -25.00
N LYS A 497 -17.06 -21.50 -26.11
CA LYS A 497 -16.84 -22.00 -27.48
C LYS A 497 -16.61 -20.81 -28.42
N ALA A 498 -15.40 -20.28 -28.40
CA ALA A 498 -14.75 -19.85 -29.64
C ALA A 498 -13.80 -21.00 -29.98
N GLU A 499 -14.05 -21.68 -31.09
CA GLU A 499 -13.17 -22.74 -31.59
C GLU A 499 -11.86 -22.11 -32.08
N PRO A 500 -10.69 -22.56 -31.61
CA PRO A 500 -9.50 -22.62 -32.44
C PRO A 500 -9.53 -23.98 -33.14
N GLY A 501 -9.68 -23.97 -34.46
CA GLY A 501 -9.43 -25.15 -35.27
C GLY A 501 -7.96 -25.54 -35.18
N SER A 502 -7.69 -26.67 -34.52
CA SER A 502 -6.62 -27.61 -34.87
C SER A 502 -6.69 -28.81 -33.92
N GLU A 503 -7.04 -29.98 -34.45
CA GLU A 503 -6.91 -31.27 -33.76
C GLU A 503 -5.44 -31.60 -33.40
N PRO A 504 -5.21 -32.48 -32.41
CA PRO A 504 -3.90 -32.73 -31.83
C PRO A 504 -3.15 -33.83 -32.58
N LEU A 505 -2.05 -33.45 -33.24
CA LEU A 505 -1.03 -34.39 -33.69
C LEU A 505 -0.01 -34.63 -32.58
N HIS A 506 -0.33 -35.56 -31.68
CA HIS A 506 0.66 -36.25 -30.85
C HIS A 506 1.05 -37.56 -31.55
N ASN A 507 2.26 -37.59 -32.12
CA ASN A 507 3.14 -38.74 -32.39
C ASN A 507 3.82 -38.65 -33.77
N ALA A 508 4.92 -37.90 -33.82
CA ALA A 508 6.11 -38.30 -34.54
C ALA A 508 7.28 -37.46 -34.03
N VAL A 509 8.46 -38.08 -33.93
CA VAL A 509 9.73 -37.51 -33.48
C VAL A 509 9.92 -37.40 -31.96
N ALA A 510 9.78 -38.55 -31.30
CA ALA A 510 10.63 -38.91 -30.17
C ALA A 510 11.50 -40.10 -30.59
N ALA A 511 12.53 -39.86 -31.40
CA ALA A 511 13.61 -40.81 -31.69
C ALA A 511 14.79 -40.09 -32.37
N GLU A 512 15.33 -39.06 -31.72
CA GLU A 512 16.74 -38.66 -31.82
C GLU A 512 16.99 -37.61 -30.73
N HIS A 513 18.10 -37.75 -30.00
CA HIS A 513 18.50 -36.94 -28.84
C HIS A 513 17.85 -37.26 -27.48
N ARG A 514 18.05 -38.51 -27.05
CA ARG A 514 18.42 -38.79 -25.65
C ARG A 514 19.74 -39.55 -25.64
N GLU A 515 20.83 -38.83 -25.50
CA GLU A 515 22.01 -39.33 -24.79
C GLU A 515 22.88 -38.15 -24.33
N LYS A 516 23.30 -38.22 -23.05
CA LYS A 516 24.29 -37.39 -22.33
C LYS A 516 23.85 -36.04 -21.74
N GLN A 517 23.18 -36.14 -20.59
CA GLN A 517 23.53 -35.33 -19.41
C GLN A 517 23.79 -36.26 -18.22
N THR A 518 25.05 -36.62 -18.04
CA THR A 518 25.61 -37.19 -16.82
C THR A 518 26.93 -36.49 -16.57
N GLY A 519 27.06 -35.86 -15.39
CA GLY A 519 28.30 -35.28 -14.91
C GLY A 519 28.77 -34.04 -15.66
N LYS A 520 28.66 -32.87 -15.04
CA LYS A 520 29.66 -31.82 -15.29
C LYS A 520 30.97 -32.30 -14.65
N GLU A 521 31.67 -33.18 -15.36
CA GLU A 521 33.13 -33.11 -15.34
C GLU A 521 33.51 -31.72 -15.85
N ALA A 522 34.50 -31.12 -15.20
CA ALA A 522 35.14 -29.91 -15.69
C ALA A 522 35.64 -30.18 -17.11
N VAL A 523 34.96 -29.62 -18.11
CA VAL A 523 35.56 -29.42 -19.43
C VAL A 523 36.68 -28.41 -19.18
N PRO A 524 37.96 -28.72 -19.46
CA PRO A 524 38.98 -27.69 -19.45
C PRO A 524 38.54 -26.69 -20.49
N SER A 525 38.20 -25.46 -20.08
CA SER A 525 38.29 -24.35 -21.02
C SER A 525 39.72 -24.39 -21.53
N GLU A 526 39.92 -24.62 -22.82
CA GLU A 526 41.22 -24.29 -23.43
C GLU A 526 41.52 -22.86 -22.99
N ALA A 527 42.57 -22.70 -22.19
CA ALA A 527 42.96 -21.42 -21.66
C ALA A 527 43.42 -20.58 -22.84
N ILE A 528 42.50 -19.78 -23.38
CA ILE A 528 42.79 -18.75 -24.37
C ILE A 528 43.97 -17.94 -23.82
N SER A 529 45.03 -17.78 -24.60
CA SER A 529 46.20 -17.03 -24.13
C SER A 529 45.83 -15.56 -23.87
N LYS A 530 46.60 -14.85 -23.04
CA LYS A 530 46.31 -13.43 -22.76
C LYS A 530 46.30 -12.62 -24.06
N GLU A 531 47.19 -12.92 -24.99
CA GLU A 531 47.27 -12.30 -26.30
C GLU A 531 45.99 -12.56 -27.13
N GLU A 532 45.51 -13.79 -27.18
CA GLU A 532 44.30 -14.15 -27.93
C GLU A 532 43.03 -13.53 -27.32
N TYR A 533 42.98 -13.36 -26.00
CA TYR A 533 41.92 -12.60 -25.33
C TYR A 533 41.89 -11.14 -25.80
N TRP A 534 43.04 -10.44 -25.78
CA TRP A 534 43.10 -9.03 -26.17
C TRP A 534 42.87 -8.83 -27.68
N GLU A 535 43.38 -9.72 -28.53
CA GLU A 535 43.07 -9.72 -29.97
C GLU A 535 41.56 -9.81 -30.24
N ARG A 536 40.83 -10.60 -29.43
CA ARG A 536 39.37 -10.68 -29.49
C ARG A 536 38.68 -9.40 -29.05
N VAL A 537 39.15 -8.74 -27.99
CA VAL A 537 38.58 -7.47 -27.53
C VAL A 537 38.64 -6.42 -28.64
N PHE A 538 39.77 -6.34 -29.37
CA PHE A 538 39.97 -5.43 -30.49
C PHE A 538 39.36 -5.91 -31.83
N GLU A 539 38.57 -7.00 -31.86
CA GLU A 539 37.76 -7.34 -33.04
C GLU A 539 36.81 -6.20 -33.41
N ARG A 540 36.23 -5.54 -32.40
CA ARG A 540 35.46 -4.31 -32.58
C ARG A 540 36.39 -3.09 -32.51
N PRO A 541 36.30 -2.15 -33.48
CA PRO A 541 36.93 -0.85 -33.36
C PRO A 541 36.41 -0.10 -32.13
N ASP A 542 37.31 0.64 -31.48
CA ASP A 542 37.04 1.42 -30.27
C ASP A 542 36.20 0.66 -29.20
N PRO A 543 36.73 -0.45 -28.65
CA PRO A 543 35.92 -1.36 -27.82
C PRO A 543 35.45 -0.75 -26.49
N TRP A 544 35.99 0.40 -26.09
CA TRP A 544 35.63 1.12 -24.87
C TRP A 544 35.07 2.54 -25.12
N ASN A 545 34.80 2.91 -26.36
CA ASN A 545 34.32 4.24 -26.74
C ASN A 545 35.20 5.40 -26.21
N TYR A 546 36.48 5.34 -26.54
CA TYR A 546 37.51 6.33 -26.21
C TYR A 546 37.21 7.74 -26.75
N LEU A 547 36.29 7.87 -27.71
CA LEU A 547 35.84 9.16 -28.24
C LEU A 547 34.74 9.84 -27.39
N SER A 548 34.22 9.17 -26.36
CA SER A 548 33.24 9.75 -25.45
C SER A 548 33.76 11.01 -24.74
N ILE A 549 32.84 11.91 -24.34
CA ILE A 549 33.19 13.14 -23.59
C ILE A 549 33.98 12.79 -22.32
N TYR A 550 33.58 11.73 -21.62
CA TYR A 550 34.25 11.23 -20.42
C TYR A 550 35.74 10.92 -20.66
N GLU A 551 36.04 10.14 -21.70
CA GLU A 551 37.43 9.77 -22.03
C GLU A 551 38.23 10.98 -22.52
N GLN A 552 37.62 11.86 -23.31
CA GLN A 552 38.31 13.05 -23.82
C GLN A 552 38.67 14.06 -22.71
N VAL A 553 37.78 14.29 -21.74
CA VAL A 553 38.07 15.14 -20.57
C VAL A 553 39.20 14.52 -19.74
N LYS A 554 39.15 13.20 -19.48
CA LYS A 554 40.22 12.49 -18.79
C LYS A 554 41.55 12.62 -19.53
N TYR A 555 41.57 12.50 -20.85
CA TYR A 555 42.77 12.71 -21.67
C TYR A 555 43.32 14.14 -21.56
N GLU A 556 42.47 15.16 -21.62
CA GLU A 556 42.89 16.56 -21.46
C GLU A 556 43.51 16.82 -20.07
N GLN A 557 42.89 16.27 -19.03
CA GLN A 557 43.41 16.34 -17.66
C GLN A 557 44.75 15.60 -17.52
N THR A 558 44.87 14.40 -18.10
CA THR A 558 46.14 13.64 -18.12
C THR A 558 47.24 14.43 -18.85
N LEU A 559 46.92 15.05 -19.99
CA LEU A 559 47.86 15.89 -20.75
C LEU A 559 48.24 17.19 -20.01
N SER A 560 47.41 17.66 -19.07
CA SER A 560 47.73 18.81 -18.22
C SER A 560 48.80 18.50 -17.16
N LEU A 561 49.02 17.22 -16.86
CA LEU A 561 50.07 16.77 -15.94
C LEU A 561 51.40 16.47 -16.64
N VAL A 562 51.41 16.37 -17.97
CA VAL A 562 52.63 16.18 -18.75
C VAL A 562 53.53 17.42 -18.61
N PRO A 563 54.74 17.29 -18.05
CA PRO A 563 55.68 18.41 -17.93
C PRO A 563 56.13 18.95 -19.29
N ASP A 564 56.64 20.18 -19.29
CA ASP A 564 57.32 20.73 -20.46
C ASP A 564 58.67 20.02 -20.69
N ASP A 565 59.20 20.08 -21.92
CA ASP A 565 60.53 19.57 -22.31
C ASP A 565 60.76 18.05 -22.17
N ILE A 566 59.73 17.23 -22.36
CA ILE A 566 59.87 15.75 -22.40
C ILE A 566 60.54 15.31 -23.71
N GLY A 567 61.77 14.81 -23.63
CA GLY A 567 62.52 14.31 -24.79
C GLY A 567 62.01 12.98 -25.33
N LYS A 568 61.93 11.95 -24.48
CA LYS A 568 61.51 10.59 -24.82
C LYS A 568 60.39 10.10 -23.90
N ALA A 569 59.23 9.80 -24.47
CA ALA A 569 58.07 9.30 -23.77
C ALA A 569 57.71 7.87 -24.22
N LEU A 570 57.20 7.07 -23.28
CA LEU A 570 56.64 5.74 -23.54
C LEU A 570 55.18 5.69 -23.07
N GLU A 571 54.28 5.31 -23.96
CA GLU A 571 52.88 5.00 -23.62
C GLU A 571 52.68 3.48 -23.60
N LEU A 572 52.25 2.97 -22.45
CA LEU A 572 51.93 1.56 -22.23
C LEU A 572 50.42 1.36 -22.35
N ALA A 573 50.01 0.34 -23.12
CA ALA A 573 48.63 0.04 -23.48
C ALA A 573 47.93 1.21 -24.19
N CYS A 574 48.48 1.62 -25.34
CA CYS A 574 47.97 2.74 -26.13
C CYS A 574 46.65 2.46 -26.85
N ALA A 575 46.15 1.22 -26.81
CA ALA A 575 44.98 0.77 -27.54
C ALA A 575 45.06 1.20 -29.02
N GLU A 576 44.03 1.89 -29.53
CA GLU A 576 43.96 2.34 -30.93
C GLU A 576 44.59 3.74 -31.18
N GLY A 577 45.45 4.22 -30.28
CA GLY A 577 46.29 5.41 -30.48
C GLY A 577 45.60 6.76 -30.35
N ILE A 578 44.42 6.84 -29.73
CA ILE A 578 43.66 8.09 -29.59
C ILE A 578 44.37 9.07 -28.65
N PHE A 579 44.83 8.59 -27.50
CA PHE A 579 45.64 9.39 -26.58
C PHE A 579 47.04 9.65 -27.16
N SER A 580 47.65 8.64 -27.80
CA SER A 580 48.96 8.75 -28.45
C SER A 580 49.05 9.92 -29.43
N ALA A 581 48.01 10.13 -30.25
CA ALA A 581 47.95 11.24 -31.19
C ALA A 581 48.06 12.61 -30.50
N LYS A 582 47.48 12.76 -29.31
CA LYS A 582 47.54 13.99 -28.51
C LYS A 582 48.87 14.09 -27.75
N LEU A 583 49.36 12.99 -27.19
CA LEU A 583 50.63 12.95 -26.46
C LEU A 583 51.82 13.28 -27.36
N ALA A 584 51.82 12.77 -28.60
CA ALA A 584 52.88 13.03 -29.59
C ALA A 584 53.08 14.53 -29.89
N GLN A 585 52.06 15.37 -29.67
CA GLN A 585 52.15 16.82 -29.85
C GLN A 585 52.86 17.54 -28.70
N LYS A 586 53.05 16.86 -27.56
CA LYS A 586 53.65 17.42 -26.33
C LYS A 586 55.07 16.91 -26.03
N VAL A 587 55.56 15.92 -26.76
CA VAL A 587 56.82 15.23 -26.46
C VAL A 587 57.73 15.17 -27.68
N GLY A 588 59.05 15.06 -27.45
CA GLY A 588 60.05 15.00 -28.50
C GLY A 588 59.97 13.72 -29.34
N MET A 589 59.91 12.55 -28.71
CA MET A 589 59.76 11.23 -29.32
C MET A 589 58.82 10.36 -28.48
N LEU A 590 57.83 9.74 -29.09
CA LEU A 590 56.86 8.84 -28.45
C LEU A 590 57.05 7.40 -28.94
N THR A 591 57.26 6.46 -28.02
CA THR A 591 57.05 5.04 -28.29
C THR A 591 55.69 4.65 -27.67
N ALA A 592 54.72 4.23 -28.47
CA ALA A 592 53.42 3.76 -27.99
C ALA A 592 53.31 2.24 -28.18
N THR A 593 52.82 1.55 -27.16
CA THR A 593 52.83 0.08 -27.14
C THR A 593 51.52 -0.52 -26.64
N ASP A 594 51.17 -1.70 -27.13
CA ASP A 594 50.00 -2.47 -26.73
C ASP A 594 50.27 -3.97 -26.94
N ILE A 595 49.58 -4.84 -26.20
CA ILE A 595 49.72 -6.29 -26.34
C ILE A 595 49.06 -6.80 -27.63
N SER A 596 48.05 -6.07 -28.14
CA SER A 596 47.36 -6.43 -29.39
C SER A 596 48.04 -5.83 -30.62
N ARG A 597 48.34 -6.69 -31.60
CA ARG A 597 48.79 -6.28 -32.92
C ARG A 597 47.72 -5.47 -33.66
N ARG A 598 46.44 -5.87 -33.57
CA ARG A 598 45.33 -5.12 -34.18
C ARG A 598 45.23 -3.69 -33.65
N ALA A 599 45.37 -3.52 -32.33
CA ALA A 599 45.37 -2.20 -31.70
C ALA A 599 46.52 -1.34 -32.24
N ILE A 600 47.73 -1.90 -32.28
CA ILE A 600 48.94 -1.23 -32.81
C ILE A 600 48.82 -0.84 -34.28
N GLU A 601 48.29 -1.70 -35.14
CA GLU A 601 48.07 -1.39 -36.56
C GLU A 601 47.13 -0.19 -36.73
N ARG A 602 46.03 -0.15 -35.95
CA ARG A 602 45.09 0.97 -35.96
C ARG A 602 45.69 2.24 -35.36
N ALA A 603 46.45 2.14 -34.28
CA ALA A 603 47.15 3.26 -33.65
C ALA A 603 48.15 3.90 -34.61
N SER A 604 48.93 3.08 -35.32
CA SER A 604 49.88 3.50 -36.34
C SER A 604 49.21 4.25 -37.49
N GLU A 605 48.11 3.71 -38.03
CA GLU A 605 47.35 4.40 -39.08
C GLU A 605 46.76 5.73 -38.59
N ARG A 606 46.17 5.75 -37.38
CA ARG A 606 45.59 6.95 -36.78
C ARG A 606 46.63 8.06 -36.58
N CYS A 607 47.86 7.68 -36.23
CA CYS A 607 48.95 8.61 -35.94
C CYS A 607 49.96 8.76 -37.08
N ARG A 608 49.60 8.39 -38.33
CA ARG A 608 50.54 8.40 -39.48
C ARG A 608 51.21 9.76 -39.74
N GLU A 609 50.56 10.86 -39.35
CA GLU A 609 51.09 12.22 -39.52
C GLU A 609 52.07 12.62 -38.40
N SER A 610 52.07 11.89 -37.28
CA SER A 610 52.98 12.11 -36.13
C SER A 610 54.34 11.47 -36.39
N ARG A 611 55.22 12.20 -37.10
CA ARG A 611 56.57 11.72 -37.49
C ARG A 611 57.50 11.39 -36.32
N ASN A 612 57.14 11.80 -35.11
CA ASN A 612 57.86 11.57 -33.87
C ASN A 612 57.24 10.45 -33.01
N ALA A 613 56.33 9.63 -33.57
CA ALA A 613 55.73 8.50 -32.87
C ALA A 613 56.08 7.16 -33.55
N GLU A 614 56.44 6.16 -32.74
CA GLU A 614 56.61 4.76 -33.17
C GLU A 614 55.67 3.84 -32.38
N PHE A 615 55.17 2.78 -33.04
CA PHE A 615 54.20 1.86 -32.47
C PHE A 615 54.75 0.43 -32.45
N ARG A 616 54.65 -0.26 -31.30
CA ARG A 616 55.23 -1.61 -31.13
C ARG A 616 54.31 -2.50 -30.30
N VAL A 617 54.26 -3.78 -30.65
CA VAL A 617 53.59 -4.80 -29.82
C VAL A 617 54.47 -5.10 -28.61
N LEU A 618 53.93 -5.00 -27.39
CA LEU A 618 54.64 -5.27 -26.14
C LEU A 618 53.65 -5.79 -25.08
N ASP A 619 53.89 -6.98 -24.52
CA ASP A 619 53.25 -7.38 -23.26
C ASP A 619 54.08 -6.83 -22.10
N PHE A 620 53.83 -5.61 -21.66
CA PHE A 620 54.63 -5.00 -20.59
C PHE A 620 54.49 -5.73 -19.24
N ALA A 621 53.49 -6.60 -19.07
CA ALA A 621 53.39 -7.44 -17.88
C ALA A 621 54.44 -8.56 -17.92
N GLY A 622 54.57 -9.26 -19.04
CA GLY A 622 55.55 -10.33 -19.27
C GLY A 622 56.96 -9.86 -19.64
N ASP A 623 57.09 -8.89 -20.53
CA ASP A 623 58.32 -8.48 -21.22
C ASP A 623 59.03 -7.28 -20.59
N ASP A 624 60.34 -7.13 -20.80
CA ASP A 624 61.09 -5.98 -20.30
C ASP A 624 60.63 -4.65 -20.94
N ILE A 625 60.51 -3.61 -20.12
CA ILE A 625 60.07 -2.28 -20.55
C ILE A 625 61.30 -1.49 -21.04
N PRO A 626 61.25 -0.85 -22.24
CA PRO A 626 62.37 -0.08 -22.77
C PRO A 626 62.83 1.02 -21.81
N GLY A 627 64.07 0.93 -21.33
CA GLY A 627 64.63 1.88 -20.37
C GLY A 627 64.98 3.26 -20.95
N GLY A 628 65.30 4.19 -20.05
CA GLY A 628 65.76 5.54 -20.38
C GLY A 628 64.65 6.47 -20.84
N GLN A 629 63.46 6.37 -20.25
CA GLN A 629 62.31 7.24 -20.55
C GLN A 629 62.32 8.48 -19.66
N ASP A 630 62.02 9.65 -20.23
CA ASP A 630 61.78 10.89 -19.49
C ASP A 630 60.35 10.90 -18.91
N LEU A 631 59.40 10.29 -19.63
CA LEU A 631 58.01 10.12 -19.24
C LEU A 631 57.54 8.70 -19.57
N ILE A 632 56.84 8.06 -18.65
CA ILE A 632 56.00 6.89 -18.95
C ILE A 632 54.54 7.25 -18.64
N VAL A 633 53.63 7.00 -19.57
CA VAL A 633 52.18 7.05 -19.34
C VAL A 633 51.65 5.62 -19.35
N CYS A 634 51.01 5.22 -18.25
CA CYS A 634 50.38 3.90 -18.12
C CYS A 634 49.01 4.09 -17.47
N SER A 635 47.98 4.23 -18.29
CA SER A 635 46.61 4.56 -17.84
C SER A 635 45.64 3.46 -18.26
N GLU A 636 44.56 3.28 -17.49
CA GLU A 636 43.44 2.38 -17.80
C GLU A 636 43.79 0.88 -18.03
N VAL A 637 44.99 0.44 -17.62
CA VAL A 637 45.43 -0.95 -17.81
C VAL A 637 45.88 -1.68 -16.54
N LEU A 638 46.40 -0.98 -15.52
CA LEU A 638 46.99 -1.61 -14.34
C LEU A 638 45.99 -2.42 -13.50
N TYR A 639 44.69 -2.08 -13.54
CA TYR A 639 43.63 -2.84 -12.85
C TYR A 639 43.28 -4.18 -13.53
N TYR A 640 43.90 -4.53 -14.67
CA TYR A 640 43.78 -5.86 -15.29
C TYR A 640 44.82 -6.86 -14.76
N MET A 641 45.72 -6.44 -13.86
CA MET A 641 46.65 -7.37 -13.22
C MET A 641 45.90 -8.32 -12.28
N ASP A 642 46.29 -9.59 -12.28
CA ASP A 642 45.54 -10.67 -11.61
C ASP A 642 45.47 -10.47 -10.08
N ASP A 643 46.55 -9.95 -9.49
CA ASP A 643 46.67 -9.69 -8.04
C ASP A 643 47.66 -8.54 -7.73
N GLU A 644 47.70 -8.11 -6.46
CA GLU A 644 48.57 -7.01 -5.97
C GLU A 644 50.06 -7.33 -6.15
N ALA A 645 50.46 -8.61 -6.11
CA ALA A 645 51.86 -9.01 -6.27
C ALA A 645 52.31 -8.93 -7.74
N VAL A 646 51.43 -9.27 -8.69
CA VAL A 646 51.65 -9.05 -10.13
C VAL A 646 51.74 -7.55 -10.40
N LEU A 647 50.79 -6.78 -9.88
CA LEU A 647 50.78 -5.32 -10.00
C LEU A 647 52.09 -4.70 -9.51
N GLU A 648 52.54 -5.08 -8.31
CA GLU A 648 53.80 -4.56 -7.74
C GLU A 648 55.02 -4.87 -8.62
N ARG A 649 55.12 -6.10 -9.15
CA ARG A 649 56.22 -6.47 -10.07
C ARG A 649 56.20 -5.61 -11.33
N VAL A 650 55.02 -5.38 -11.90
CA VAL A 650 54.85 -4.53 -13.10
C VAL A 650 55.20 -3.08 -12.79
N CYS A 651 54.71 -2.53 -11.68
CA CYS A 651 55.04 -1.17 -11.24
C CYS A 651 56.55 -0.97 -11.01
N ARG A 652 57.26 -1.97 -10.47
CA ARG A 652 58.73 -1.94 -10.34
C ARG A 652 59.43 -1.89 -11.69
N LYS A 653 58.98 -2.66 -12.69
CA LYS A 653 59.52 -2.61 -14.07
C LYS A 653 59.33 -1.22 -14.68
N ILE A 654 58.15 -0.63 -14.49
CA ILE A 654 57.84 0.73 -14.97
C ILE A 654 58.77 1.75 -14.29
N ALA A 655 58.92 1.70 -12.96
CA ALA A 655 59.81 2.58 -12.23
C ALA A 655 61.27 2.43 -12.68
N ALA A 656 61.75 1.21 -12.91
CA ALA A 656 63.11 0.93 -13.37
C ALA A 656 63.41 1.52 -14.76
N ALA A 657 62.41 1.58 -15.65
CA ALA A 657 62.56 2.11 -17.00
C ALA A 657 62.69 3.65 -17.08
N LEU A 658 62.31 4.36 -16.01
CA LEU A 658 62.48 5.82 -15.92
C LEU A 658 63.92 6.23 -15.63
N LYS A 659 64.36 7.33 -16.25
CA LYS A 659 65.59 8.04 -15.87
C LYS A 659 65.46 8.62 -14.45
N PRO A 660 66.59 8.90 -13.77
CA PRO A 660 66.58 9.82 -12.63
C PRO A 660 65.85 11.12 -13.00
N ASP A 661 65.04 11.66 -12.09
CA ASP A 661 64.16 12.82 -12.33
C ASP A 661 63.02 12.62 -13.36
N GLY A 662 62.84 11.42 -13.93
CA GLY A 662 61.76 11.11 -14.87
C GLY A 662 60.37 11.00 -14.21
N TYR A 663 59.33 11.01 -15.04
CA TYR A 663 57.93 11.07 -14.62
C TYR A 663 57.14 9.83 -15.00
N LEU A 664 56.24 9.37 -14.11
CA LEU A 664 55.21 8.40 -14.40
C LEU A 664 53.84 9.04 -14.24
N ILE A 665 52.99 8.96 -15.26
CA ILE A 665 51.60 9.39 -15.19
C ILE A 665 50.70 8.15 -15.31
N THR A 666 49.77 7.98 -14.36
CA THR A 666 48.75 6.94 -14.40
C THR A 666 47.37 7.55 -14.20
N ALA A 667 46.37 7.07 -14.93
CA ALA A 667 44.96 7.40 -14.74
C ALA A 667 44.19 6.09 -14.57
N HIS A 668 43.45 5.94 -13.47
CA HIS A 668 42.56 4.79 -13.26
C HIS A 668 41.26 5.18 -12.55
N ALA A 669 40.21 4.41 -12.82
CA ALA A 669 38.91 4.55 -12.20
C ALA A 669 38.88 4.21 -10.70
N HIS A 670 38.02 4.91 -9.96
CA HIS A 670 37.58 4.50 -8.62
C HIS A 670 36.69 3.27 -8.76
N LEU A 671 37.06 2.17 -8.10
CA LEU A 671 36.25 0.96 -8.08
C LEU A 671 35.64 0.77 -6.70
N ARG A 672 34.36 0.42 -6.64
CA ARG A 672 33.62 0.20 -5.38
C ARG A 672 34.20 -0.90 -4.51
N ARG A 673 34.85 -1.89 -5.13
CA ARG A 673 35.52 -2.98 -4.43
C ARG A 673 36.78 -2.50 -3.68
N ASP A 674 37.46 -1.50 -4.23
CA ASP A 674 38.71 -0.94 -3.70
C ASP A 674 38.43 0.20 -2.71
N GLU A 675 37.46 1.05 -3.04
CA GLU A 675 37.06 2.24 -2.26
C GLU A 675 35.55 2.22 -1.97
N PRO A 676 35.08 1.42 -0.99
CA PRO A 676 33.66 1.15 -0.78
C PRO A 676 32.83 2.33 -0.28
N ASP A 677 33.46 3.35 0.30
CA ASP A 677 32.78 4.53 0.87
C ASP A 677 32.63 5.69 -0.13
N ARG A 678 33.02 5.51 -1.39
CA ARG A 678 33.03 6.55 -2.43
C ARG A 678 32.20 6.17 -3.65
N THR A 679 31.72 7.17 -4.40
CA THR A 679 31.27 6.96 -5.79
C THR A 679 32.34 6.20 -6.58
N GLY A 680 31.93 5.21 -7.37
CA GLY A 680 32.86 4.46 -8.20
C GLY A 680 32.17 3.40 -9.04
N PHE A 681 32.94 2.72 -9.89
CA PHE A 681 32.45 1.68 -10.77
C PHE A 681 32.28 0.33 -10.06
N ASP A 682 31.28 -0.44 -10.48
CA ASP A 682 31.00 -1.80 -10.02
C ASP A 682 31.63 -2.90 -10.90
N TRP A 683 32.74 -2.57 -11.57
CA TRP A 683 33.47 -3.52 -12.41
C TRP A 683 34.07 -4.68 -11.61
N SER A 684 34.26 -5.82 -12.27
CA SER A 684 34.73 -7.07 -11.66
C SER A 684 36.24 -7.12 -11.39
N ASN A 685 37.00 -6.08 -11.78
CA ASN A 685 38.43 -5.99 -11.55
C ASN A 685 38.81 -6.17 -10.07
N PRO A 686 39.99 -6.73 -9.77
CA PRO A 686 40.40 -7.04 -8.40
C PRO A 686 40.62 -5.79 -7.55
N PHE A 687 41.04 -4.68 -8.18
CA PHE A 687 41.33 -3.41 -7.53
C PHE A 687 41.25 -2.25 -8.52
N GLY A 688 41.17 -1.02 -8.00
CA GLY A 688 41.13 0.22 -8.76
C GLY A 688 42.31 1.13 -8.42
N ILE A 689 42.07 2.43 -8.60
CA ILE A 689 43.07 3.48 -8.40
C ILE A 689 43.61 3.57 -6.96
N GLY A 690 42.83 3.18 -5.94
CA GLY A 690 43.25 3.19 -4.53
C GLY A 690 44.42 2.25 -4.26
N THR A 691 44.29 0.98 -4.63
CA THR A 691 45.36 -0.01 -4.53
C THR A 691 46.52 0.33 -5.46
N ILE A 692 46.26 0.77 -6.70
CA ILE A 692 47.32 1.16 -7.65
C ILE A 692 48.17 2.30 -7.09
N ARG A 693 47.54 3.33 -6.50
CA ARG A 693 48.23 4.43 -5.82
C ARG A 693 49.08 3.93 -4.67
N LYS A 694 48.51 3.05 -3.83
CA LYS A 694 49.21 2.46 -2.67
C LYS A 694 50.47 1.70 -3.12
N VAL A 695 50.36 0.84 -4.12
CA VAL A 695 51.49 0.06 -4.64
C VAL A 695 52.58 0.97 -5.19
N LEU A 696 52.22 1.96 -6.02
CA LEU A 696 53.18 2.91 -6.59
C LEU A 696 53.85 3.79 -5.52
N SER A 697 53.10 4.23 -4.51
CA SER A 697 53.61 5.07 -3.41
C SER A 697 54.53 4.31 -2.44
N ASN A 698 54.43 2.98 -2.41
CA ASN A 698 55.30 2.13 -1.58
C ASN A 698 56.63 1.80 -2.27
N LEU A 699 56.79 2.14 -3.55
CA LEU A 699 58.07 1.98 -4.24
C LEU A 699 59.04 3.10 -3.81
N PRO A 700 60.21 2.78 -3.24
CA PRO A 700 61.12 3.79 -2.68
C PRO A 700 61.70 4.74 -3.73
N GLU A 701 61.66 4.36 -5.02
CA GLU A 701 62.18 5.17 -6.12
C GLU A 701 61.20 6.26 -6.59
N LEU A 702 59.91 6.17 -6.25
CA LEU A 702 58.87 7.07 -6.76
C LEU A 702 58.27 7.90 -5.64
N THR A 703 58.12 9.22 -5.88
CA THR A 703 57.33 10.09 -5.01
C THR A 703 56.14 10.66 -5.79
N LEU A 704 54.95 10.64 -5.18
CA LEU A 704 53.74 11.26 -5.75
C LEU A 704 53.85 12.79 -5.67
N GLU A 705 53.87 13.46 -6.82
CA GLU A 705 54.07 14.91 -6.93
C GLU A 705 52.73 15.65 -7.08
N GLU A 706 51.84 15.13 -7.92
CA GLU A 706 50.57 15.78 -8.25
C GLU A 706 49.45 14.77 -8.50
N THR A 707 48.23 15.07 -8.05
CA THR A 707 47.01 14.31 -8.32
C THR A 707 45.93 15.21 -8.90
N ILE A 708 45.27 14.78 -9.98
CA ILE A 708 43.94 15.25 -10.34
C ILE A 708 42.93 14.21 -9.86
N GLU A 709 42.01 14.62 -9.00
CA GLU A 709 40.98 13.77 -8.41
C GLU A 709 39.61 14.16 -8.99
N THR A 710 38.84 13.18 -9.45
CA THR A 710 37.43 13.37 -9.82
C THR A 710 36.53 12.42 -9.03
N GLU A 711 35.22 12.49 -9.21
CA GLU A 711 34.29 11.53 -8.60
C GLU A 711 34.45 10.09 -9.14
N LEU A 712 35.03 9.90 -10.33
CA LEU A 712 35.04 8.63 -11.06
C LEU A 712 36.44 8.03 -11.30
N TYR A 713 37.47 8.87 -11.33
CA TYR A 713 38.86 8.46 -11.53
C TYR A 713 39.82 9.45 -10.88
N ALA A 714 41.06 9.00 -10.68
CA ALA A 714 42.16 9.89 -10.34
C ALA A 714 43.34 9.70 -11.30
N ILE A 715 44.07 10.78 -11.52
CA ILE A 715 45.26 10.84 -12.34
C ILE A 715 46.43 11.24 -11.46
N HIS A 716 47.46 10.41 -11.42
CA HIS A 716 48.64 10.59 -10.57
C HIS A 716 49.86 10.87 -11.42
N ARG A 717 50.63 11.92 -11.07
CA ARG A 717 52.01 12.12 -11.54
C ARG A 717 52.99 11.79 -10.42
N PHE A 718 53.76 10.73 -10.64
CA PHE A 718 54.90 10.35 -9.82
C PHE A 718 56.21 10.84 -10.45
N ARG A 719 57.21 11.05 -9.61
CA ARG A 719 58.56 11.45 -10.02
C ARG A 719 59.61 10.51 -9.43
N LYS A 720 60.61 10.13 -10.22
CA LYS A 720 61.70 9.25 -9.79
C LYS A 720 62.80 10.00 -9.04
N ARG A 721 62.45 10.51 -7.86
CA ARG A 721 63.34 11.17 -6.88
C ARG A 721 62.61 11.37 -5.54
N GLU A 722 63.33 11.69 -4.48
CA GLU A 722 62.73 12.22 -3.25
C GLU A 722 62.22 13.65 -3.46
N THR A 723 60.93 13.89 -3.21
CA THR A 723 60.32 15.25 -3.23
C THR A 723 59.56 15.53 -1.94
N SER A 724 59.36 16.81 -1.59
CA SER A 724 58.85 17.22 -0.28
C SER A 724 57.39 17.69 -0.24
N ALA A 725 56.70 17.87 -1.38
CA ALA A 725 55.32 18.35 -1.38
C ALA A 725 54.46 17.71 -2.49
N HIS A 726 53.39 17.03 -2.07
CA HIS A 726 52.32 16.53 -2.93
C HIS A 726 51.23 17.60 -3.12
N THR A 727 50.74 17.80 -4.34
CA THR A 727 49.63 18.71 -4.67
C THR A 727 48.42 17.96 -5.22
N MET A 728 47.21 18.35 -4.83
CA MET A 728 45.96 17.73 -5.29
C MET A 728 45.02 18.78 -5.91
N ARG A 729 44.52 18.49 -7.11
CA ARG A 729 43.48 19.26 -7.82
C ARG A 729 42.20 18.44 -7.86
N VAL A 730 41.09 18.96 -7.34
CA VAL A 730 39.78 18.33 -7.47
C VAL A 730 39.07 18.92 -8.70
N GLU A 731 38.78 18.08 -9.67
CA GLU A 731 38.16 18.46 -10.95
C GLU A 731 36.91 17.63 -11.24
N LYS A 732 36.12 18.05 -12.23
CA LYS A 732 34.93 17.30 -12.69
C LYS A 732 35.27 16.44 -13.90
N HIS A 733 34.57 15.32 -14.06
CA HIS A 733 34.73 14.40 -15.20
C HIS A 733 34.04 14.88 -16.49
N GLY A 734 33.27 15.98 -16.45
CA GLY A 734 32.49 16.51 -17.57
C GLY A 734 31.09 15.89 -17.70
N VAL A 735 30.11 16.61 -18.26
CA VAL A 735 28.72 16.13 -18.44
C VAL A 735 28.25 16.30 -19.89
N PRO A 736 27.41 15.38 -20.43
CA PRO A 736 26.79 14.21 -19.80
C PRO A 736 27.56 12.87 -20.00
N LEU A 737 27.36 11.92 -19.07
CA LEU A 737 27.84 10.55 -19.20
C LEU A 737 26.92 9.72 -20.11
N GLU A 738 27.51 8.87 -20.93
CA GLU A 738 26.74 7.90 -21.72
C GLU A 738 26.14 6.82 -20.83
N THR A 739 24.93 6.37 -21.16
CA THR A 739 24.16 5.36 -20.43
C THR A 739 24.95 4.07 -20.18
N ASP A 740 25.74 3.64 -21.16
CA ASP A 740 26.54 2.41 -21.07
C ASP A 740 27.68 2.51 -20.05
N VAL A 741 28.14 3.72 -19.74
CA VAL A 741 29.10 3.99 -18.67
C VAL A 741 28.35 4.20 -17.35
N ALA A 742 27.30 5.02 -17.37
CA ALA A 742 26.54 5.42 -16.19
C ALA A 742 25.97 4.23 -15.40
N LYS A 743 25.49 3.18 -16.09
CA LYS A 743 24.91 1.97 -15.47
C LYS A 743 25.87 1.21 -14.56
N HIS A 744 27.18 1.41 -14.74
CA HIS A 744 28.23 0.79 -13.92
C HIS A 744 28.66 1.65 -12.73
N ILE A 745 28.13 2.87 -12.60
CA ILE A 745 28.49 3.78 -11.51
C ILE A 745 27.54 3.57 -10.34
N ILE A 746 28.10 3.40 -9.16
CA ILE A 746 27.38 3.44 -7.89
C ILE A 746 27.66 4.80 -7.25
N TRP A 747 26.65 5.66 -7.21
CA TRP A 747 26.78 7.01 -6.67
C TRP A 747 26.74 7.02 -5.14
N GLY A 748 27.56 7.86 -4.51
CA GLY A 748 27.62 8.14 -3.06
C GLY A 748 28.24 7.04 -2.17
N PRO A 749 27.95 7.02 -0.85
CA PRO A 749 28.70 6.22 0.13
C PRO A 749 28.43 4.70 0.06
N ALA A 750 28.94 3.95 1.05
CA ALA A 750 28.75 2.51 1.16
C ALA A 750 27.27 2.08 1.03
N GLY A 751 27.05 0.93 0.41
CA GLY A 751 25.74 0.34 0.19
C GLY A 751 25.85 -1.19 0.17
N VAL A 752 24.83 -1.86 -0.35
CA VAL A 752 24.82 -3.31 -0.49
C VAL A 752 25.01 -3.65 -1.97
N ASP A 753 26.12 -4.31 -2.29
CA ASP A 753 26.37 -4.78 -3.66
C ASP A 753 25.28 -5.76 -4.13
N ARG A 754 24.90 -5.69 -5.40
CA ARG A 754 23.83 -6.55 -5.97
C ARG A 754 24.18 -8.03 -5.90
N GLN A 755 25.42 -8.40 -6.17
CA GLN A 755 25.86 -9.80 -6.11
C GLN A 755 25.89 -10.28 -4.65
N ALA A 756 26.33 -9.42 -3.72
CA ALA A 756 26.27 -9.73 -2.29
C ALA A 756 24.83 -9.91 -1.78
N ALA A 757 23.91 -9.01 -2.16
CA ALA A 757 22.49 -9.15 -1.84
C ALA A 757 21.93 -10.45 -2.44
N TRP A 758 22.26 -10.73 -3.71
CA TRP A 758 21.84 -11.95 -4.39
C TRP A 758 22.38 -13.21 -3.72
N SER A 759 23.61 -13.23 -3.21
CA SER A 759 24.14 -14.43 -2.55
C SER A 759 23.61 -14.64 -1.14
N ASN A 760 23.25 -13.58 -0.42
CA ASN A 760 23.02 -13.64 1.03
C ASN A 760 21.57 -13.40 1.46
N GLU A 761 20.72 -12.86 0.59
CA GLU A 761 19.36 -12.45 0.95
C GLU A 761 18.28 -13.23 0.19
N THR A 762 17.14 -13.43 0.84
CA THR A 762 15.90 -13.90 0.20
C THR A 762 14.70 -13.13 0.76
N THR A 763 13.66 -12.93 -0.06
CA THR A 763 12.43 -12.25 0.36
C THR A 763 11.19 -13.06 -0.01
N MET A 764 10.13 -12.85 0.77
CA MET A 764 8.78 -13.36 0.50
C MET A 764 7.78 -12.27 0.10
N SER A 765 8.23 -11.01 0.06
CA SER A 765 7.42 -9.85 -0.33
C SER A 765 8.20 -8.98 -1.32
N ILE A 766 7.50 -8.38 -2.27
CA ILE A 766 8.11 -7.63 -3.36
C ILE A 766 7.52 -6.21 -3.36
N PRO A 767 8.35 -5.17 -3.27
CA PRO A 767 7.90 -3.81 -3.52
C PRO A 767 7.56 -3.65 -5.00
N VAL A 768 6.29 -3.33 -5.28
CA VAL A 768 5.83 -2.88 -6.60
C VAL A 768 5.61 -1.38 -6.48
N LEU A 769 6.52 -0.58 -7.02
CA LEU A 769 6.49 0.88 -6.92
C LEU A 769 5.59 1.45 -8.00
N MET A 770 4.66 2.33 -7.61
CA MET A 770 3.70 2.98 -8.48
C MET A 770 4.06 4.46 -8.62
N TYR A 771 4.58 4.81 -9.80
CA TYR A 771 4.84 6.17 -10.24
C TYR A 771 3.76 6.62 -11.23
N HIS A 772 3.61 7.93 -11.40
CA HIS A 772 2.78 8.52 -12.44
C HIS A 772 3.65 9.45 -13.31
N ARG A 773 3.77 10.73 -12.90
CA ARG A 773 4.51 11.77 -13.61
C ARG A 773 5.94 11.91 -13.05
N ILE A 774 6.93 12.00 -13.92
CA ILE A 774 8.30 12.41 -13.55
C ILE A 774 8.56 13.83 -14.06
N SER A 775 8.11 14.83 -13.31
CA SER A 775 8.17 16.24 -13.69
C SER A 775 8.12 17.16 -12.47
N GLY A 776 8.89 18.26 -12.52
CA GLY A 776 8.78 19.35 -11.54
C GLY A 776 7.55 20.24 -11.75
N ASP A 777 6.98 20.24 -12.95
CA ASP A 777 5.95 21.19 -13.39
C ASP A 777 4.54 20.57 -13.43
N GLY A 778 3.53 21.39 -13.13
CA GLY A 778 2.13 21.01 -13.10
C GLY A 778 1.36 21.56 -11.89
N PRO A 779 0.06 21.24 -11.77
CA PRO A 779 -0.79 21.78 -10.72
C PRO A 779 -0.41 21.31 -9.31
N ASP A 780 -0.55 22.18 -8.31
CA ASP A 780 -0.24 21.85 -6.91
C ASP A 780 -1.15 20.75 -6.35
N ARG A 781 -2.42 20.72 -6.76
CA ARG A 781 -3.37 19.66 -6.35
C ARG A 781 -2.95 18.26 -6.82
N LEU A 782 -2.11 18.18 -7.86
CA LEU A 782 -1.57 16.92 -8.39
C LEU A 782 -0.14 16.64 -7.91
N ARG A 783 0.40 17.42 -6.95
CA ARG A 783 1.76 17.24 -6.44
C ARG A 783 2.02 15.83 -5.91
N ARG A 784 1.02 15.19 -5.29
CA ARG A 784 1.09 13.80 -4.84
C ARG A 784 1.57 12.85 -5.94
N TYR A 785 1.15 13.07 -7.19
CA TYR A 785 1.40 12.18 -8.32
C TYR A 785 2.62 12.59 -9.18
N ARG A 786 3.39 13.61 -8.78
CA ARG A 786 4.52 14.16 -9.54
C ARG A 786 5.83 14.06 -8.77
N ILE A 787 6.83 13.40 -9.33
CA ILE A 787 8.19 13.37 -8.78
C ILE A 787 9.12 14.21 -9.67
N ALA A 788 9.85 15.17 -9.09
CA ALA A 788 10.84 15.92 -9.86
C ALA A 788 11.94 14.99 -10.40
N PRO A 789 12.44 15.18 -11.64
CA PRO A 789 13.43 14.29 -12.25
C PRO A 789 14.68 14.03 -11.40
N ASP A 790 15.20 15.05 -10.69
CA ASP A 790 16.37 14.89 -9.82
C ASP A 790 16.07 14.03 -8.58
N ILE A 791 14.86 14.14 -8.02
CA ILE A 791 14.42 13.28 -6.91
C ILE A 791 14.24 11.84 -7.41
N PHE A 792 13.68 11.64 -8.60
CA PHE A 792 13.58 10.31 -9.21
C PHE A 792 14.96 9.69 -9.46
N ARG A 793 15.94 10.49 -9.92
CA ARG A 793 17.34 10.03 -10.07
C ARG A 793 17.93 9.58 -8.74
N GLN A 794 17.74 10.35 -7.67
CA GLN A 794 18.20 9.97 -6.32
C GLN A 794 17.55 8.65 -5.86
N GLN A 795 16.25 8.47 -6.10
CA GLN A 795 15.55 7.22 -5.79
C GLN A 795 16.12 6.02 -6.56
N MET A 796 16.43 6.16 -7.86
CA MET A 796 17.03 5.09 -8.65
C MET A 796 18.46 4.78 -8.19
N GLN A 797 19.27 5.81 -7.94
CA GLN A 797 20.63 5.64 -7.40
C GLN A 797 20.61 4.97 -6.02
N PHE A 798 19.65 5.31 -5.16
CA PHE A 798 19.40 4.62 -3.90
C PHE A 798 19.12 3.13 -4.11
N LEU A 799 18.16 2.78 -4.97
CA LEU A 799 17.83 1.38 -5.26
C LEU A 799 19.06 0.63 -5.79
N ARG A 800 19.82 1.23 -6.72
CA ARG A 800 21.04 0.66 -7.30
C ARG A 800 22.09 0.38 -6.22
N ARG A 801 22.36 1.36 -5.36
CA ARG A 801 23.31 1.29 -4.24
C ARG A 801 22.90 0.32 -3.14
N GLN A 802 21.60 0.10 -2.96
CA GLN A 802 21.05 -0.84 -1.98
C GLN A 802 20.84 -2.24 -2.55
N GLY A 803 21.44 -2.57 -3.69
CA GLY A 803 21.46 -3.93 -4.23
C GLY A 803 20.14 -4.37 -4.86
N TYR A 804 19.21 -3.44 -5.12
CA TYR A 804 17.96 -3.77 -5.79
C TYR A 804 18.17 -4.05 -7.27
N TYR A 805 17.36 -4.97 -7.80
CA TYR A 805 17.27 -5.29 -9.22
C TYR A 805 15.81 -5.35 -9.67
N THR A 806 15.55 -4.96 -10.92
CA THR A 806 14.18 -4.89 -11.45
C THR A 806 13.68 -6.23 -11.95
N LEU A 807 12.42 -6.54 -11.62
CA LEU A 807 11.62 -7.60 -12.23
C LEU A 807 10.57 -6.99 -13.15
N THR A 808 10.17 -7.74 -14.18
CA THR A 808 9.00 -7.40 -15.00
C THR A 808 7.72 -7.94 -14.34
N THR A 809 6.58 -7.36 -14.68
CA THR A 809 5.26 -7.84 -14.21
C THR A 809 5.00 -9.31 -14.60
N HIS A 810 5.48 -9.75 -15.77
CA HIS A 810 5.39 -11.14 -16.21
C HIS A 810 6.19 -12.10 -15.30
N VAL A 811 7.44 -11.76 -14.99
CA VAL A 811 8.28 -12.58 -14.09
C VAL A 811 7.70 -12.59 -12.68
N LEU A 812 7.18 -11.45 -12.21
CA LEU A 812 6.46 -11.36 -10.94
C LEU A 812 5.28 -12.37 -10.89
N ALA A 813 4.46 -12.43 -11.93
CA ALA A 813 3.33 -13.37 -11.98
C ALA A 813 3.79 -14.84 -11.87
N GLN A 814 4.88 -15.20 -12.55
CA GLN A 814 5.46 -16.55 -12.48
C GLN A 814 5.98 -16.87 -11.08
N LEU A 815 6.71 -15.95 -10.45
CA LEU A 815 7.26 -16.12 -9.10
C LEU A 815 6.14 -16.26 -8.05
N LEU A 816 5.11 -15.41 -8.14
CA LEU A 816 3.97 -15.47 -7.23
C LEU A 816 3.20 -16.79 -7.34
N ARG A 817 3.02 -17.32 -8.56
CA ARG A 817 2.43 -18.65 -8.79
C ARG A 817 3.31 -19.79 -8.24
N ALA A 818 4.63 -19.65 -8.34
CA ALA A 818 5.56 -20.66 -7.85
C ALA A 818 5.58 -20.75 -6.32
N GLY A 819 5.29 -19.66 -5.62
CA GLY A 819 5.20 -19.65 -4.15
C GLY A 819 6.52 -19.91 -3.43
N LYS A 820 7.66 -19.60 -4.09
CA LYS A 820 9.02 -19.85 -3.56
C LYS A 820 9.71 -18.54 -3.17
N PRO A 821 10.56 -18.54 -2.12
CA PRO A 821 11.40 -17.38 -1.80
C PRO A 821 12.16 -16.87 -3.02
N ILE A 822 12.29 -15.55 -3.12
CA ILE A 822 12.97 -14.88 -4.23
C ILE A 822 14.33 -14.41 -3.73
N GLN A 823 15.36 -14.66 -4.54
CA GLN A 823 16.75 -14.35 -4.20
C GLN A 823 17.04 -12.84 -4.31
N GLY A 824 17.85 -12.29 -3.40
CA GLY A 824 18.25 -10.88 -3.42
C GLY A 824 17.12 -9.90 -3.11
N ARG A 825 17.24 -8.69 -3.66
CA ARG A 825 16.32 -7.55 -3.44
C ARG A 825 15.55 -7.20 -4.73
N PRO A 826 14.52 -7.97 -5.11
CA PRO A 826 13.70 -7.63 -6.26
C PRO A 826 12.87 -6.35 -6.02
N VAL A 827 12.65 -5.57 -7.08
CA VAL A 827 11.67 -4.48 -7.13
C VAL A 827 10.97 -4.49 -8.48
N VAL A 828 9.69 -4.11 -8.54
CA VAL A 828 9.00 -3.85 -9.81
C VAL A 828 8.72 -2.35 -9.88
N LEU A 829 9.16 -1.71 -10.97
CA LEU A 829 8.94 -0.29 -11.22
C LEU A 829 7.78 -0.16 -12.21
N THR A 830 6.68 0.43 -11.77
CA THR A 830 5.47 0.64 -12.58
C THR A 830 5.17 2.12 -12.74
N PHE A 831 4.75 2.50 -13.94
CA PHE A 831 4.34 3.86 -14.28
C PHE A 831 2.94 3.82 -14.88
N ASP A 832 2.01 4.55 -14.29
CA ASP A 832 0.64 4.61 -14.80
C ASP A 832 0.48 5.72 -15.86
N ASP A 833 -0.59 5.61 -16.64
CA ASP A 833 -1.09 6.57 -17.64
C ASP A 833 -0.28 6.81 -18.92
N ALA A 834 1.01 6.45 -18.97
CA ALA A 834 1.88 6.62 -20.14
C ALA A 834 2.14 8.10 -20.55
N TYR A 835 2.44 8.96 -19.57
CA TYR A 835 2.85 10.35 -19.79
C TYR A 835 4.13 10.49 -20.62
N VAL A 836 4.25 11.58 -21.39
CA VAL A 836 5.47 11.92 -22.16
C VAL A 836 6.70 12.13 -21.26
N ASP A 837 6.49 12.47 -19.99
CA ASP A 837 7.60 12.64 -19.04
C ASP A 837 8.28 11.32 -18.64
N PHE A 838 7.62 10.18 -18.85
CA PHE A 838 8.28 8.88 -18.80
C PHE A 838 9.38 8.78 -19.87
N LEU A 839 9.05 9.11 -21.12
CA LEU A 839 10.00 9.09 -22.23
C LEU A 839 11.15 10.07 -22.01
N THR A 840 10.82 11.32 -21.65
CA THR A 840 11.80 12.42 -21.63
C THR A 840 12.66 12.47 -20.36
N HIS A 841 12.18 11.93 -19.24
CA HIS A 841 12.89 11.99 -17.96
C HIS A 841 13.09 10.60 -17.32
N ALA A 842 12.04 9.79 -17.19
CA ALA A 842 12.15 8.53 -16.45
C ALA A 842 13.02 7.48 -17.15
N SER A 843 12.79 7.25 -18.46
CA SER A 843 13.46 6.21 -19.24
C SER A 843 14.99 6.39 -19.27
N PRO A 844 15.55 7.60 -19.53
CA PRO A 844 16.99 7.82 -19.44
C PRO A 844 17.56 7.51 -18.05
N ILE A 845 16.91 7.99 -16.99
CA ILE A 845 17.35 7.78 -15.59
C ILE A 845 17.30 6.28 -15.20
N LEU A 846 16.30 5.54 -15.66
CA LEU A 846 16.22 4.09 -15.47
C LEU A 846 17.39 3.39 -16.15
N ALA A 847 17.69 3.76 -17.39
CA ALA A 847 18.78 3.18 -18.16
C ALA A 847 20.16 3.48 -17.53
N GLU A 848 20.37 4.71 -17.02
CA GLU A 848 21.55 5.12 -16.24
C GLU A 848 21.79 4.25 -14.99
N ASN A 849 20.77 3.55 -14.48
CA ASN A 849 20.88 2.71 -13.28
C ASN A 849 20.73 1.20 -13.58
N GLY A 850 20.66 0.84 -14.87
CA GLY A 850 20.44 -0.54 -15.32
C GLY A 850 19.11 -1.11 -14.85
N PHE A 851 18.05 -0.29 -14.85
CA PHE A 851 16.70 -0.68 -14.46
C PHE A 851 15.75 -0.74 -15.66
N GLY A 852 14.83 -1.71 -15.61
CA GLY A 852 13.65 -1.77 -16.49
C GLY A 852 12.38 -1.34 -15.77
N ALA A 853 11.31 -1.12 -16.53
CA ALA A 853 10.01 -0.76 -15.99
C ALA A 853 8.86 -1.31 -16.84
N ASP A 854 7.67 -1.36 -16.23
CA ASP A 854 6.39 -1.62 -16.88
C ASP A 854 5.55 -0.33 -16.87
N VAL A 855 5.02 0.09 -18.03
CA VAL A 855 4.18 1.29 -18.18
C VAL A 855 2.75 0.87 -18.53
N PHE A 856 1.76 1.35 -17.80
CA PHE A 856 0.34 1.02 -18.04
C PHE A 856 -0.33 2.10 -18.89
N VAL A 857 -0.94 1.68 -20.01
CA VAL A 857 -1.39 2.57 -21.09
C VAL A 857 -2.91 2.69 -21.13
N VAL A 858 -3.41 3.92 -21.20
CA VAL A 858 -4.81 4.23 -21.51
C VAL A 858 -5.00 4.27 -23.04
N THR A 859 -5.42 3.16 -23.63
CA THR A 859 -5.26 2.96 -25.09
C THR A 859 -6.07 3.93 -25.97
N ASP A 860 -7.22 4.41 -25.51
CA ASP A 860 -8.05 5.37 -26.29
C ASP A 860 -7.51 6.81 -26.20
N LYS A 861 -6.51 7.05 -25.35
CA LYS A 861 -5.97 8.39 -25.04
C LYS A 861 -4.53 8.57 -25.52
N VAL A 862 -3.92 7.54 -26.09
CA VAL A 862 -2.56 7.58 -26.66
C VAL A 862 -2.42 8.71 -27.69
N GLY A 863 -1.38 9.54 -27.54
CA GLY A 863 -1.13 10.75 -28.33
C GLY A 863 -2.00 11.96 -27.96
N GLY A 864 -2.90 11.81 -26.98
CA GLY A 864 -3.75 12.86 -26.45
C GLY A 864 -3.21 13.47 -25.16
N ARG A 865 -4.11 13.70 -24.20
CA ARG A 865 -3.81 14.29 -22.89
C ARG A 865 -4.59 13.59 -21.78
N SER A 866 -4.14 13.70 -20.53
CA SER A 866 -4.82 13.16 -19.34
C SER A 866 -6.08 13.96 -18.97
N ASP A 867 -7.13 13.85 -19.78
CA ASP A 867 -8.36 14.64 -19.61
C ASP A 867 -9.10 14.39 -18.29
N TRP A 868 -8.84 13.26 -17.61
CA TRP A 868 -9.30 13.00 -16.25
C TRP A 868 -8.73 13.98 -15.20
N ASP A 869 -7.62 14.67 -15.50
CA ASP A 869 -7.00 15.66 -14.63
C ASP A 869 -7.48 17.09 -14.90
N ALA A 870 -8.35 17.30 -15.90
CA ALA A 870 -8.71 18.63 -16.38
C ALA A 870 -9.35 19.55 -15.32
N SER A 871 -9.95 18.98 -14.26
CA SER A 871 -10.50 19.75 -13.14
C SER A 871 -9.43 20.33 -12.21
N TYR A 872 -8.18 19.86 -12.29
CA TYR A 872 -7.08 20.27 -11.43
C TYR A 872 -6.10 21.24 -12.10
N GLY A 873 -6.11 21.33 -13.43
CA GLY A 873 -5.29 22.25 -14.22
C GLY A 873 -5.11 21.77 -15.66
N GLU A 874 -4.07 22.25 -16.35
CA GLU A 874 -3.78 21.83 -17.72
C GLU A 874 -3.45 20.32 -17.76
N PRO A 875 -4.22 19.48 -18.50
CA PRO A 875 -3.97 18.05 -18.64
C PRO A 875 -2.56 17.76 -19.18
N ALA A 876 -1.85 16.77 -18.68
CA ALA A 876 -0.50 16.46 -19.17
C ALA A 876 -0.55 15.70 -20.51
N PRO A 877 0.45 15.86 -21.40
CA PRO A 877 0.51 15.13 -22.65
C PRO A 877 0.83 13.65 -22.42
N LEU A 878 0.20 12.79 -23.21
CA LEU A 878 0.41 11.34 -23.21
C LEU A 878 1.27 10.92 -24.41
N MET A 879 2.09 9.89 -24.24
CA MET A 879 2.94 9.35 -25.31
C MET A 879 2.12 8.96 -26.54
N SER A 880 2.70 9.13 -27.74
CA SER A 880 2.13 8.60 -28.98
C SER A 880 2.41 7.10 -29.12
N TRP A 881 1.73 6.43 -30.06
CA TRP A 881 2.03 5.03 -30.36
C TRP A 881 3.47 4.83 -30.82
N GLN A 882 4.05 5.79 -31.56
CA GLN A 882 5.44 5.74 -32.00
C GLN A 882 6.40 5.74 -30.80
N ASP A 883 6.17 6.63 -29.83
CA ASP A 883 6.98 6.71 -28.61
C ASP A 883 6.94 5.40 -27.82
N ILE A 884 5.74 4.82 -27.68
CA ILE A 884 5.52 3.55 -26.99
C ILE A 884 6.24 2.40 -27.70
N GLU A 885 6.11 2.29 -29.02
CA GLU A 885 6.77 1.26 -29.83
C GLU A 885 8.31 1.39 -29.78
N ASP A 886 8.84 2.61 -29.76
CA ASP A 886 10.28 2.88 -29.66
C ASP A 886 10.84 2.48 -28.30
N LEU A 887 10.17 2.85 -27.21
CA LEU A 887 10.53 2.41 -25.86
C LEU A 887 10.39 0.90 -25.68
N HIS A 888 9.42 0.27 -26.35
CA HIS A 888 9.26 -1.18 -26.32
C HIS A 888 10.47 -1.89 -26.92
N ARG A 889 10.98 -1.39 -28.05
CA ARG A 889 12.22 -1.90 -28.66
C ARG A 889 13.45 -1.69 -27.78
N GLN A 890 13.43 -0.69 -26.90
CA GLN A 890 14.48 -0.42 -25.91
C GLN A 890 14.34 -1.27 -24.63
N GLY A 891 13.32 -2.13 -24.53
CA GLY A 891 13.15 -3.08 -23.43
C GLY A 891 12.12 -2.68 -22.37
N ILE A 892 11.49 -1.51 -22.50
CA ILE A 892 10.36 -1.12 -21.64
C ILE A 892 9.15 -2.00 -21.96
N ARG A 893 8.44 -2.44 -20.91
CA ARG A 893 7.23 -3.25 -21.06
C ARG A 893 6.00 -2.38 -20.91
N PHE A 894 4.93 -2.76 -21.59
CA PHE A 894 3.68 -2.04 -21.56
C PHE A 894 2.54 -2.96 -21.17
N GLY A 895 1.69 -2.50 -20.27
CA GLY A 895 0.49 -3.16 -19.81
C GLY A 895 -0.75 -2.29 -20.02
N SER A 896 -1.92 -2.83 -19.70
CA SER A 896 -3.19 -2.14 -19.82
C SER A 896 -3.44 -1.19 -18.65
N HIS A 897 -4.00 -0.01 -18.93
CA HIS A 897 -4.65 0.85 -17.94
C HIS A 897 -6.14 1.06 -18.29
N LEU A 898 -6.75 0.01 -18.85
CA LEU A 898 -8.04 0.05 -19.54
C LEU A 898 -8.03 0.97 -20.77
N ALA A 899 -9.11 0.93 -21.56
CA ALA A 899 -9.16 1.71 -22.79
C ALA A 899 -9.44 3.20 -22.50
N SER A 900 -10.35 3.47 -21.56
CA SER A 900 -10.95 4.80 -21.38
C SER A 900 -10.61 5.47 -20.05
N HIS A 901 -9.77 4.85 -19.21
CA HIS A 901 -9.42 5.28 -17.84
C HIS A 901 -10.59 5.32 -16.85
N ARG A 902 -11.74 4.72 -17.18
CA ARG A 902 -12.88 4.71 -16.25
C ARG A 902 -12.62 3.78 -15.05
N PRO A 903 -13.10 4.11 -13.84
CA PRO A 903 -13.00 3.22 -12.69
C PRO A 903 -13.68 1.87 -12.99
N ALA A 904 -12.95 0.76 -12.88
CA ALA A 904 -13.48 -0.55 -13.27
C ALA A 904 -14.73 -0.97 -12.47
N SER A 905 -14.81 -0.58 -11.19
CA SER A 905 -15.99 -0.86 -10.35
C SER A 905 -17.25 -0.06 -10.76
N ALA A 906 -17.10 1.03 -11.51
CA ALA A 906 -18.23 1.80 -12.03
C ALA A 906 -18.93 1.11 -13.22
N LEU A 907 -18.23 0.21 -13.91
CA LEU A 907 -18.70 -0.41 -15.15
C LEU A 907 -19.52 -1.67 -14.86
N ASP A 908 -20.54 -1.93 -15.67
CA ASP A 908 -21.22 -3.23 -15.69
C ASP A 908 -20.30 -4.32 -16.27
N ASN A 909 -20.68 -5.59 -16.10
CA ASN A 909 -19.83 -6.72 -16.48
C ASN A 909 -19.45 -6.74 -17.97
N ARG A 910 -20.41 -6.42 -18.86
CA ARG A 910 -20.18 -6.48 -20.31
C ARG A 910 -19.32 -5.31 -20.76
N THR A 911 -19.59 -4.13 -20.23
CA THR A 911 -18.82 -2.92 -20.52
C THR A 911 -17.38 -3.07 -20.06
N LEU A 912 -17.16 -3.56 -18.83
CA LEU A 912 -15.80 -3.79 -18.32
C LEU A 912 -15.05 -4.85 -19.14
N LEU A 913 -15.68 -5.98 -19.46
CA LEU A 913 -15.05 -7.01 -20.29
C LEU A 913 -14.64 -6.46 -21.67
N THR A 914 -15.53 -5.67 -22.29
CA THR A 914 -15.26 -5.05 -23.59
C THR A 914 -14.10 -4.08 -23.50
N GLU A 915 -14.09 -3.21 -22.49
CA GLU A 915 -13.01 -2.24 -22.27
C GLU A 915 -11.65 -2.92 -22.03
N ALA A 916 -11.65 -3.97 -21.21
CA ALA A 916 -10.48 -4.76 -20.87
C ALA A 916 -9.92 -5.49 -22.12
N VAL A 917 -10.78 -6.16 -22.90
CA VAL A 917 -10.37 -6.86 -24.14
C VAL A 917 -9.89 -5.88 -25.21
N LEU A 918 -10.57 -4.74 -25.38
CA LEU A 918 -10.18 -3.71 -26.35
C LEU A 918 -8.78 -3.18 -26.06
N SER A 919 -8.53 -2.80 -24.79
CA SER A 919 -7.23 -2.29 -24.37
C SER A 919 -6.13 -3.32 -24.58
N ARG A 920 -6.36 -4.57 -24.13
CA ARG A 920 -5.41 -5.67 -24.32
C ARG A 920 -5.07 -5.89 -25.79
N ASN A 921 -6.09 -6.10 -26.63
CA ASN A 921 -5.88 -6.42 -28.04
C ASN A 921 -5.22 -5.26 -28.79
N THR A 922 -5.50 -4.01 -28.41
CA THR A 922 -4.85 -2.83 -29.00
C THR A 922 -3.36 -2.84 -28.71
N LEU A 923 -2.96 -3.11 -27.46
CA LEU A 923 -1.55 -3.25 -27.09
C LEU A 923 -0.87 -4.41 -27.81
N GLU A 924 -1.51 -5.59 -27.86
CA GLU A 924 -0.95 -6.77 -28.53
C GLU A 924 -0.71 -6.55 -30.02
N ASN A 925 -1.68 -5.91 -30.70
CA ASN A 925 -1.59 -5.62 -32.12
C ASN A 925 -0.49 -4.58 -32.44
N ARG A 926 -0.26 -3.61 -31.54
CA ARG A 926 0.75 -2.56 -31.72
C ARG A 926 2.15 -3.05 -31.41
N LEU A 927 2.31 -3.81 -30.33
CA LEU A 927 3.61 -4.20 -29.81
C LEU A 927 4.12 -5.54 -30.36
N GLY A 928 3.23 -6.37 -30.93
CA GLY A 928 3.58 -7.72 -31.36
C GLY A 928 3.94 -8.66 -30.19
N ALA A 929 3.50 -8.34 -28.97
CA ALA A 929 3.78 -9.08 -27.75
C ALA A 929 2.52 -9.19 -26.88
N ALA A 930 2.40 -10.27 -26.09
CA ALA A 930 1.24 -10.51 -25.23
C ALA A 930 1.12 -9.43 -24.13
N ALA A 931 -0.08 -8.87 -23.96
CA ALA A 931 -0.36 -7.81 -22.99
C ALA A 931 -1.10 -8.38 -21.77
N THR A 932 -0.38 -9.08 -20.89
CA THR A 932 -1.00 -9.87 -19.82
C THR A 932 -1.09 -9.17 -18.46
N SER A 933 -0.60 -7.94 -18.35
CA SER A 933 -0.64 -7.12 -17.13
C SER A 933 -1.61 -5.96 -17.24
N ILE A 934 -2.23 -5.58 -16.11
CA ILE A 934 -3.12 -4.43 -16.01
C ILE A 934 -2.94 -3.68 -14.69
N ALA A 935 -2.88 -2.36 -14.72
CA ALA A 935 -3.14 -1.53 -13.54
C ALA A 935 -4.56 -0.99 -13.64
N LEU A 936 -5.34 -1.05 -12.57
CA LEU A 936 -6.70 -0.53 -12.58
C LEU A 936 -6.69 0.99 -12.36
N PRO A 937 -7.37 1.80 -13.19
CA PRO A 937 -7.53 3.24 -12.94
C PRO A 937 -8.04 3.50 -11.52
N TYR A 938 -7.38 4.42 -10.81
CA TYR A 938 -7.63 4.76 -9.40
C TYR A 938 -7.48 3.58 -8.41
N GLY A 939 -6.94 2.44 -8.87
CA GLY A 939 -6.97 1.17 -8.15
C GLY A 939 -8.38 0.61 -7.95
N SER A 940 -9.36 1.10 -8.71
CA SER A 940 -10.78 0.80 -8.54
C SER A 940 -11.08 -0.65 -8.86
N THR A 941 -11.49 -1.43 -7.85
CA THR A 941 -11.80 -2.86 -7.96
C THR A 941 -13.02 -3.21 -7.09
N ASP A 942 -13.67 -4.34 -7.40
CA ASP A 942 -14.81 -4.87 -6.64
C ASP A 942 -14.84 -6.42 -6.73
N PHE A 943 -15.88 -7.08 -6.20
CA PHE A 943 -15.97 -8.55 -6.22
C PHE A 943 -15.99 -9.18 -7.63
N ARG A 944 -16.37 -8.42 -8.65
CA ARG A 944 -16.52 -8.89 -10.04
C ARG A 944 -15.24 -8.71 -10.84
N VAL A 945 -14.55 -7.58 -10.62
CA VAL A 945 -13.42 -7.12 -11.45
C VAL A 945 -12.37 -8.21 -11.68
N PRO A 946 -11.81 -8.91 -10.67
CA PRO A 946 -10.79 -9.93 -10.91
C PRO A 946 -11.26 -11.07 -11.83
N GLY A 947 -12.52 -11.52 -11.68
CA GLY A 947 -13.09 -12.55 -12.53
C GLY A 947 -13.25 -12.06 -13.97
N ILE A 948 -13.68 -10.80 -14.16
CA ILE A 948 -13.83 -10.20 -15.49
C ILE A 948 -12.47 -10.02 -16.18
N LEU A 949 -11.44 -9.60 -15.45
CA LEU A 949 -10.08 -9.48 -15.98
C LEU A 949 -9.49 -10.83 -16.41
N ALA A 950 -9.77 -11.90 -15.63
CA ALA A 950 -9.36 -13.25 -16.00
C ALA A 950 -10.02 -13.71 -17.30
N GLU A 951 -11.32 -13.43 -17.49
CA GLU A 951 -12.04 -13.71 -18.73
C GLU A 951 -11.53 -12.83 -19.90
N ALA A 952 -11.09 -11.61 -19.61
CA ALA A 952 -10.39 -10.75 -20.56
C ALA A 952 -8.93 -11.21 -20.82
N GLY A 953 -8.49 -12.32 -20.23
CA GLY A 953 -7.17 -12.95 -20.44
C GLY A 953 -5.97 -12.22 -19.82
N TYR A 954 -6.20 -11.40 -18.80
CA TYR A 954 -5.11 -10.87 -17.97
C TYR A 954 -4.60 -11.93 -17.00
N GLU A 955 -3.30 -11.88 -16.72
CA GLU A 955 -2.61 -12.79 -15.81
C GLU A 955 -2.26 -12.17 -14.47
N ILE A 956 -2.03 -10.85 -14.46
CA ILE A 956 -1.62 -10.08 -13.29
C ILE A 956 -2.25 -8.67 -13.36
N GLY A 957 -2.70 -8.18 -12.21
CA GLY A 957 -3.49 -6.97 -12.07
C GLY A 957 -3.13 -6.21 -10.81
N PHE A 958 -3.04 -4.88 -10.89
CA PHE A 958 -2.57 -4.02 -9.80
C PHE A 958 -3.64 -3.03 -9.33
N THR A 959 -3.64 -2.78 -8.02
CA THR A 959 -4.46 -1.80 -7.30
C THR A 959 -3.57 -0.73 -6.67
N THR A 960 -4.17 0.21 -5.94
CA THR A 960 -3.49 1.29 -5.19
C THR A 960 -3.34 0.96 -3.69
N LYS A 961 -3.61 -0.29 -3.28
CA LYS A 961 -3.49 -0.72 -1.88
C LYS A 961 -2.03 -0.57 -1.41
N PRO A 962 -1.72 0.24 -0.38
CA PRO A 962 -0.36 0.57 0.03
C PRO A 962 0.30 -0.57 0.81
N ALA A 963 0.77 -1.59 0.10
CA ALA A 963 1.49 -2.73 0.68
C ALA A 963 2.47 -3.34 -0.34
N LYS A 964 3.48 -4.08 0.17
CA LYS A 964 4.30 -4.98 -0.66
C LYS A 964 3.43 -6.15 -1.13
N ALA A 965 3.69 -6.64 -2.34
CA ALA A 965 3.01 -7.80 -2.88
C ALA A 965 3.58 -9.09 -2.26
N GLU A 966 2.71 -10.00 -1.83
CA GLU A 966 3.07 -11.28 -1.21
C GLU A 966 2.46 -12.46 -1.97
N PHE A 967 2.98 -13.68 -1.75
CA PHE A 967 2.43 -14.91 -2.36
C PHE A 967 0.97 -15.21 -1.99
N SER A 968 0.49 -14.61 -0.90
CA SER A 968 -0.91 -14.77 -0.47
C SER A 968 -1.86 -13.79 -1.16
N ASP A 969 -1.35 -12.80 -1.90
CA ASP A 969 -2.19 -11.86 -2.63
C ASP A 969 -2.78 -12.49 -3.91
N LYS A 970 -3.90 -11.94 -4.38
CA LYS A 970 -4.52 -12.36 -5.64
C LYS A 970 -3.79 -11.68 -6.79
N LEU A 971 -3.38 -12.46 -7.78
CA LEU A 971 -2.64 -11.97 -8.94
C LEU A 971 -3.33 -10.81 -9.66
N LEU A 972 -4.66 -10.83 -9.79
CA LEU A 972 -5.45 -9.80 -10.46
C LEU A 972 -5.92 -8.66 -9.53
N SER A 973 -5.27 -8.50 -8.38
CA SER A 973 -5.58 -7.45 -7.40
C SER A 973 -4.38 -7.18 -6.47
N LEU A 974 -3.16 -7.19 -7.00
CA LEU A 974 -1.94 -6.99 -6.23
C LEU A 974 -1.85 -5.57 -5.66
N PRO A 975 -1.29 -5.41 -4.45
CA PRO A 975 -1.01 -4.10 -3.89
C PRO A 975 0.21 -3.46 -4.55
N ARG A 976 0.31 -2.13 -4.42
CA ARG A 976 1.47 -1.33 -4.86
C ARG A 976 1.79 -0.26 -3.83
N LEU A 977 3.04 0.14 -3.78
CA LEU A 977 3.51 1.25 -2.97
C LEU A 977 3.52 2.50 -3.84
N GLU A 978 2.61 3.44 -3.55
CA GLU A 978 2.57 4.74 -4.23
C GLU A 978 3.79 5.57 -3.86
N VAL A 979 4.53 6.03 -4.87
CA VAL A 979 5.62 6.96 -4.66
C VAL A 979 5.09 8.38 -4.77
N ARG A 980 5.06 9.09 -3.64
CA ARG A 980 4.38 10.37 -3.51
C ARG A 980 5.34 11.56 -3.60
N GLY A 981 4.97 12.57 -4.37
CA GLY A 981 5.75 13.81 -4.56
C GLY A 981 5.52 14.90 -3.52
N ASP A 982 4.52 14.73 -2.67
CA ASP A 982 4.24 15.61 -1.53
C ASP A 982 4.94 15.16 -0.23
N LEU A 983 5.65 14.03 -0.26
CA LEU A 983 6.45 13.54 0.85
C LEU A 983 7.93 13.89 0.69
N PRO A 984 8.69 14.10 1.79
CA PRO A 984 10.12 14.31 1.74
C PRO A 984 10.84 13.06 1.25
N ILE A 985 12.00 13.22 0.58
CA ILE A 985 12.70 12.08 -0.06
C ILE A 985 13.02 10.94 0.93
N LYS A 986 13.34 11.24 2.20
CA LYS A 986 13.59 10.23 3.24
C LYS A 986 12.44 9.22 3.42
N ALA A 987 11.19 9.62 3.15
CA ALA A 987 10.03 8.74 3.23
C ALA A 987 10.12 7.57 2.23
N PHE A 988 10.84 7.74 1.12
CA PHE A 988 11.08 6.66 0.17
C PHE A 988 12.00 5.57 0.75
N ALA A 989 13.05 5.95 1.51
CA ALA A 989 13.92 4.99 2.17
C ALA A 989 13.14 4.19 3.26
N GLU A 990 12.32 4.89 4.04
CA GLU A 990 11.39 4.29 5.02
C GLU A 990 10.40 3.31 4.36
N MET A 991 9.78 3.72 3.24
CA MET A 991 8.86 2.89 2.47
C MET A 991 9.53 1.61 1.94
N MET A 992 10.82 1.68 1.57
CA MET A 992 11.59 0.51 1.15
C MET A 992 11.99 -0.40 2.33
N GLY A 993 11.90 0.10 3.56
CA GLY A 993 12.27 -0.58 4.80
C GLY A 993 13.71 -0.32 5.22
N GLN A 994 14.29 0.82 4.84
CA GLN A 994 15.68 1.21 5.10
C GLN A 994 15.77 2.68 5.57
N PRO A 995 15.18 3.04 6.73
CA PRO A 995 15.07 4.43 7.17
C PRO A 995 16.42 5.15 7.36
N ASP A 996 17.47 4.41 7.73
CA ASP A 996 18.80 4.97 8.02
C ASP A 996 19.73 4.99 6.80
N ALA A 997 19.26 4.50 5.65
CA ALA A 997 20.08 4.42 4.44
C ALA A 997 20.13 5.76 3.70
N PHE A 998 21.32 6.12 3.22
CA PHE A 998 21.55 7.35 2.48
C PHE A 998 20.82 7.35 1.14
N ILE A 999 19.92 8.32 0.91
CA ILE A 999 18.96 8.31 -0.21
C ILE A 999 19.26 9.26 -1.38
N GLY A 1000 19.97 10.36 -1.16
CA GLY A 1000 20.23 11.34 -2.20
C GLY A 1000 21.60 11.91 -2.00
#